data_AF-A0A5A7SYL1-F1
#
_entry.id   AF-A0A5A7SYL1-F1
#
_cell.length_a   1.000
_cell.length_b   1.000
_cell.length_c   1.000
_cell.angle_alpha   90.00
_cell.angle_beta   90.00
_cell.angle_gamma   90.00
#
_symmetry.space_group_name_H-M   'P 1'
#
loop_
_entity.id
_entity.type
_entity.pdbx_description
1 polymer ?
#
loop_
_entity_poly.entity_id
_entity_poly.type
_entity_poly.pdbx_seq_one_letter_code
_entity_poly.pdbx_strand_id
1 'polypeptide(L)'
;MCVFEDKFIARDSGTLEQLKEMTSRRRVIEESINETSSITDAIAREMSGGLSSHTQQVLHKLQQYLPLLENFISQVDMLDYNLRIVQWTSDLKIRWSSALSSSLLFHLRGPKFFQIDNLRFEVGMMLSLYGAFLRQRALEVISEDQVQSATFFREAAGVYQYLAEEILPTIQHCLPSERPPEVIPSTSAAMSLICLAEAQAVTSMRAEEKGTIPSLLAKLHYGIVELLNESANHLHISSGESKDMSSNFLEFLSAFRALHELMSRKNLAKELMSGGQSGVAIGVLRYALTDVKKEMPRENSWKLVFGIEIDIVTETLRKFERENEIVWHKKIPSRDELPTPVVNPKCGGQQPPCNWQVAKSGTQNFDGIEEAVAVDEKQQWPLYSAQASANHLAPQELSPLLHLPFQFPRLQAAVALTLRYRSNRVVPAVIAEESADGATVSATDAFNLTYLEAVGGLSILVDPILVGSLDFGISWLYEASKKILKNFQLSELPEFDCLLITQSLDDHCHLKTLRPLSKKSPNVKVIATPNAKTLLDPLFSNVTYLEPGQSSVVEAKNGSQVLIKATAGPVLGPPWQRPENGYLVVSPQGQLTLYYEPHCSYDKEFLGKERADIVITPVIKQLLPYFTLVSGQEDAVQLAKLLHAKFIVPMNNGDMDSKGLLASLISAEGTIGSFKELLSRELPEAVVLEPTPGVPLNISPSSDQA
;
A
#
# COMPACT_ATOMS: atom_id res chain seq x y z
N MET A 1 -5.29 -30.60 8.82
CA MET A 1 -5.30 -29.87 10.10
C MET A 1 -4.48 -30.67 11.09
N CYS A 2 -3.47 -30.05 11.69
CA CYS A 2 -2.63 -30.65 12.72
C CYS A 2 -3.38 -30.58 14.07
N VAL A 3 -3.70 -31.72 14.67
CA VAL A 3 -4.47 -31.83 15.92
C VAL A 3 -3.61 -32.57 16.93
N PHE A 4 -3.06 -31.84 17.91
CA PHE A 4 -2.04 -32.36 18.82
C PHE A 4 -2.66 -33.29 19.86
N GLU A 5 -3.81 -32.92 20.43
CA GLU A 5 -4.52 -33.69 21.45
C GLU A 5 -5.08 -35.03 20.94
N ASP A 6 -5.25 -35.18 19.63
CA ASP A 6 -5.69 -36.44 19.01
C ASP A 6 -4.53 -37.44 18.85
N LYS A 7 -3.28 -36.95 18.83
CA LYS A 7 -2.09 -37.74 18.50
C LYS A 7 -1.17 -37.95 19.70
N PHE A 8 -0.95 -36.91 20.49
CA PHE A 8 -0.15 -36.98 21.71
C PHE A 8 -1.05 -37.32 22.90
N ILE A 9 -0.76 -38.42 23.56
CA ILE A 9 -1.56 -38.88 24.71
C ILE A 9 -1.14 -38.07 25.95
N ALA A 10 -2.09 -37.34 26.53
CA ALA A 10 -1.94 -36.67 27.82
C ALA A 10 -2.58 -37.50 28.95
N ARG A 11 -1.89 -37.61 30.10
CA ARG A 11 -2.39 -38.36 31.27
C ARG A 11 -3.02 -37.50 32.34
N ASP A 12 -2.66 -36.23 32.38
CA ASP A 12 -3.26 -35.24 33.25
C ASP A 12 -4.06 -34.22 32.42
N SER A 13 -5.03 -33.59 33.08
CA SER A 13 -5.89 -32.59 32.44
C SER A 13 -5.13 -31.35 32.00
N GLY A 14 -4.02 -31.00 32.67
CA GLY A 14 -3.22 -29.82 32.35
C GLY A 14 -2.49 -29.98 31.02
N THR A 15 -1.80 -31.11 30.82
CA THR A 15 -1.14 -31.42 29.54
C THR A 15 -2.16 -31.52 28.40
N LEU A 16 -3.34 -32.11 28.64
CA LEU A 16 -4.41 -32.17 27.63
C LEU A 16 -4.92 -30.77 27.24
N GLU A 17 -5.09 -29.87 28.21
CA GLU A 17 -5.47 -28.48 27.95
C GLU A 17 -4.40 -27.72 27.15
N GLN A 18 -3.12 -27.94 27.44
CA GLN A 18 -2.02 -27.34 26.69
C GLN A 18 -1.99 -27.83 25.22
N LEU A 19 -2.20 -29.13 24.97
CA LEU A 19 -2.26 -29.68 23.60
C LEU A 19 -3.46 -29.10 22.83
N LYS A 20 -4.62 -28.98 23.46
CA LYS A 20 -5.80 -28.32 22.88
C LYS A 20 -5.52 -26.85 22.56
N GLU A 21 -4.83 -26.15 23.45
CA GLU A 21 -4.46 -24.75 23.24
C GLU A 21 -3.49 -24.60 22.05
N MET A 22 -2.51 -25.49 21.92
CA MET A 22 -1.63 -25.53 20.75
C MET A 22 -2.42 -25.72 19.45
N THR A 23 -3.34 -26.69 19.40
CA THR A 23 -4.18 -26.91 18.22
C THR A 23 -5.07 -25.72 17.92
N SER A 24 -5.69 -25.14 18.95
CA SER A 24 -6.54 -23.96 18.82
C SER A 24 -5.76 -22.79 18.22
N ARG A 25 -4.59 -22.44 18.79
CA ARG A 25 -3.76 -21.34 18.30
C ARG A 25 -3.24 -21.56 16.89
N ARG A 26 -2.75 -22.77 16.59
CA ARG A 26 -2.31 -23.13 15.24
C ARG A 26 -3.44 -22.98 14.22
N ARG A 27 -4.65 -23.43 14.57
CA ARG A 27 -5.83 -23.32 13.70
C ARG A 27 -6.20 -21.87 13.43
N VAL A 28 -6.24 -21.02 14.46
CA VAL A 28 -6.56 -19.60 14.29
C VAL A 28 -5.53 -18.90 13.39
N ILE A 29 -4.24 -19.27 13.49
CA ILE A 29 -3.21 -18.79 12.57
C ILE A 29 -3.50 -19.26 11.14
N GLU A 30 -3.75 -20.55 10.94
CA GLU A 30 -4.05 -21.14 9.62
C GLU A 30 -5.30 -20.50 8.98
N GLU A 31 -6.37 -20.30 9.74
CA GLU A 31 -7.60 -19.66 9.27
C GLU A 31 -7.41 -18.16 8.94
N SER A 32 -6.55 -17.48 9.70
CA SER A 32 -6.23 -16.07 9.45
C SER A 32 -5.41 -15.90 8.20
N ILE A 33 -4.43 -16.79 8.00
CA ILE A 33 -3.63 -16.80 6.79
C ILE A 33 -4.57 -17.11 5.65
N ASN A 34 -5.24 -18.28 5.66
CA ASN A 34 -6.04 -18.80 4.55
C ASN A 34 -7.31 -18.01 4.21
N GLU A 35 -7.62 -16.94 4.96
CA GLU A 35 -8.85 -16.15 4.82
C GLU A 35 -10.12 -17.01 4.92
N THR A 36 -10.05 -18.13 5.65
CA THR A 36 -11.18 -19.05 5.85
C THR A 36 -11.94 -18.77 7.14
N SER A 37 -11.54 -17.74 7.89
CA SER A 37 -12.21 -17.38 9.13
C SER A 37 -13.63 -16.86 8.85
N SER A 38 -14.62 -17.41 9.56
CA SER A 38 -16.00 -16.92 9.53
C SER A 38 -16.24 -15.73 10.47
N ILE A 39 -15.18 -15.26 11.15
CA ILE A 39 -15.21 -14.18 12.13
C ILE A 39 -15.14 -12.83 11.41
N THR A 40 -16.00 -11.89 11.78
CA THR A 40 -15.99 -10.53 11.20
C THR A 40 -14.79 -9.71 11.69
N ASP A 41 -14.35 -8.74 10.89
CA ASP A 41 -13.22 -7.86 11.26
C ASP A 41 -13.40 -7.15 12.60
N ALA A 42 -14.65 -6.81 12.96
CA ALA A 42 -14.98 -6.21 14.25
C ALA A 42 -14.68 -7.16 15.41
N ILE A 43 -15.03 -8.44 15.28
CA ILE A 43 -14.76 -9.47 16.28
C ILE A 43 -13.26 -9.81 16.31
N ALA A 44 -12.61 -9.92 15.14
CA ALA A 44 -11.17 -10.14 15.06
C ALA A 44 -10.37 -9.01 15.73
N ARG A 45 -10.83 -7.76 15.60
CA ARG A 45 -10.29 -6.60 16.29
C ARG A 45 -10.50 -6.67 17.80
N GLU A 46 -11.68 -7.05 18.26
CA GLU A 46 -11.96 -7.20 19.70
C GLU A 46 -11.09 -8.31 20.32
N MET A 47 -11.02 -9.48 19.68
CA MET A 47 -10.23 -10.63 20.13
C MET A 47 -8.73 -10.34 20.16
N SER A 48 -8.26 -9.39 19.35
CA SER A 48 -6.86 -8.97 19.31
C SER A 48 -6.55 -7.79 20.23
N GLY A 49 -7.46 -7.40 21.12
CA GLY A 49 -7.24 -6.28 22.06
C GLY A 49 -7.32 -4.90 21.39
N GLY A 50 -8.05 -4.78 20.29
CA GLY A 50 -8.30 -3.53 19.58
C GLY A 50 -7.41 -3.28 18.35
N LEU A 51 -6.53 -4.22 18.00
CA LEU A 51 -5.60 -4.09 16.87
C LEU A 51 -6.35 -4.04 15.53
N SER A 52 -6.08 -3.00 14.74
CA SER A 52 -6.76 -2.78 13.46
C SER A 52 -6.03 -3.33 12.23
N SER A 53 -4.70 -3.52 12.30
CA SER A 53 -3.93 -4.11 11.19
C SER A 53 -4.03 -5.63 11.23
N HIS A 54 -4.45 -6.25 10.13
CA HIS A 54 -4.47 -7.71 9.97
C HIS A 54 -3.08 -8.31 10.22
N THR A 55 -2.03 -7.71 9.65
CA THR A 55 -0.64 -8.13 9.84
C THR A 55 -0.25 -8.13 11.32
N GLN A 56 -0.65 -7.09 12.06
CA GLN A 56 -0.37 -6.99 13.49
C GLN A 56 -1.13 -8.06 14.29
N GLN A 57 -2.36 -8.38 13.91
CA GLN A 57 -3.14 -9.46 14.53
C GLN A 57 -2.49 -10.83 14.31
N VAL A 58 -2.00 -11.10 13.10
CA VAL A 58 -1.30 -12.37 12.79
C VAL A 58 0.02 -12.47 13.55
N LEU A 59 0.81 -11.39 13.62
CA LEU A 59 2.04 -11.35 14.41
C LEU A 59 1.77 -11.66 15.89
N HIS A 60 0.71 -11.09 16.46
CA HIS A 60 0.30 -11.36 17.84
C HIS A 60 -0.05 -12.84 18.06
N LYS A 61 -0.81 -13.45 17.15
CA LYS A 61 -1.14 -14.88 17.19
C LYS A 61 0.11 -15.76 17.11
N LEU A 62 1.06 -15.41 16.24
CA LEU A 62 2.34 -16.13 16.10
C LEU A 62 3.20 -16.02 17.37
N GLN A 63 3.31 -14.82 17.96
CA GLN A 63 4.01 -14.59 19.22
C GLN A 63 3.42 -15.39 20.39
N GLN A 64 2.14 -15.70 20.33
CA GLN A 64 1.44 -16.53 21.30
C GLN A 64 1.64 -18.04 21.06
N TYR A 65 1.83 -18.47 19.82
CA TYR A 65 1.95 -19.88 19.45
C TYR A 65 3.40 -20.40 19.50
N LEU A 66 4.36 -19.64 18.98
CA LEU A 66 5.76 -20.07 18.85
C LEU A 66 6.38 -20.52 20.20
N PRO A 67 6.24 -19.79 21.32
CA PRO A 67 6.81 -20.23 22.60
C PRO A 67 6.19 -21.54 23.12
N LEU A 68 4.91 -21.78 22.85
CA LEU A 68 4.23 -23.02 23.24
C LEU A 68 4.77 -24.20 22.43
N LEU A 69 4.89 -24.01 21.12
CA LEU A 69 5.40 -25.03 20.21
C LEU A 69 6.87 -25.37 20.50
N GLU A 70 7.72 -24.38 20.74
CA GLU A 70 9.13 -24.62 21.09
C GLU A 70 9.30 -25.33 22.43
N ASN A 71 8.50 -24.95 23.44
CA ASN A 71 8.51 -25.65 24.72
C ASN A 71 8.10 -27.12 24.55
N PHE A 72 7.01 -27.36 23.82
CA PHE A 72 6.57 -28.72 23.49
C PHE A 72 7.67 -29.53 22.79
N ILE A 73 8.36 -28.93 21.80
CA ILE A 73 9.47 -29.58 21.09
C ILE A 73 10.63 -29.87 22.02
N SER A 74 11.00 -28.94 22.91
CA SER A 74 12.07 -29.18 23.88
C SER A 74 11.77 -30.40 24.77
N GLN A 75 10.50 -30.66 25.09
CA GLN A 75 10.12 -31.83 25.88
C GLN A 75 10.09 -33.11 25.04
N VAL A 76 9.56 -33.02 23.82
CA VAL A 76 9.56 -34.14 22.86
C VAL A 76 10.99 -34.56 22.48
N ASP A 77 11.91 -33.61 22.31
CA ASP A 77 13.31 -33.84 21.96
C ASP A 77 14.07 -34.59 23.06
N MET A 78 13.70 -34.41 24.35
CA MET A 78 14.26 -35.22 25.44
C MET A 78 13.90 -36.71 25.31
N LEU A 79 12.86 -37.02 24.52
CA LEU A 79 12.30 -38.35 24.32
C LEU A 79 12.48 -38.86 22.88
N ASP A 80 13.27 -38.20 22.04
CA ASP A 80 13.32 -38.37 20.56
C ASP A 80 13.64 -39.82 20.11
N TYR A 81 14.29 -40.63 20.95
CA TYR A 81 14.57 -42.04 20.67
C TYR A 81 13.35 -42.96 20.90
N ASN A 82 12.24 -42.45 21.40
CA ASN A 82 11.05 -43.24 21.66
C ASN A 82 10.23 -43.47 20.39
N LEU A 83 10.06 -44.73 19.98
CA LEU A 83 9.33 -45.11 18.77
C LEU A 83 7.89 -44.57 18.74
N ARG A 84 7.25 -44.37 19.89
CA ARG A 84 5.89 -43.81 19.94
C ARG A 84 5.87 -42.32 19.65
N ILE A 85 6.85 -41.58 20.16
CA ILE A 85 6.98 -40.15 19.90
C ILE A 85 7.20 -39.92 18.40
N VAL A 86 8.05 -40.75 17.78
CA VAL A 86 8.24 -40.75 16.32
C VAL A 86 6.92 -41.06 15.59
N GLN A 87 6.17 -42.07 16.04
CA GLN A 87 4.88 -42.44 15.46
C GLN A 87 3.82 -41.34 15.61
N TRP A 88 3.64 -40.78 16.81
CA TRP A 88 2.69 -39.70 17.08
C TRP A 88 3.00 -38.46 16.27
N THR A 89 4.28 -38.13 16.13
CA THR A 89 4.74 -37.03 15.26
C THR A 89 4.40 -37.31 13.79
N SER A 90 4.61 -38.56 13.32
CA SER A 90 4.23 -38.97 11.97
C SER A 90 2.72 -38.87 11.71
N ASP A 91 1.90 -39.23 12.70
CA ASP A 91 0.44 -39.22 12.58
C ASP A 91 -0.16 -37.81 12.54
N LEU A 92 0.59 -36.76 12.89
CA LEU A 92 0.15 -35.36 12.73
C LEU A 92 -0.03 -34.95 11.25
N LYS A 93 0.70 -35.60 10.32
CA LYS A 93 0.65 -35.31 8.88
C LYS A 93 0.87 -33.82 8.58
N ILE A 94 2.02 -33.30 9.00
CA ILE A 94 2.34 -31.87 8.95
C ILE A 94 2.53 -31.46 7.49
N ARG A 95 1.70 -30.54 7.00
CA ARG A 95 1.69 -30.10 5.60
C ARG A 95 1.72 -28.59 5.48
N TRP A 96 2.58 -28.12 4.58
CA TRP A 96 2.70 -26.70 4.22
C TRP A 96 2.81 -26.51 2.72
N SER A 97 2.22 -25.42 2.21
CA SER A 97 2.59 -24.89 0.90
C SER A 97 3.82 -23.99 1.02
N SER A 98 4.46 -23.71 -0.12
CA SER A 98 5.60 -22.80 -0.21
C SER A 98 5.19 -21.47 -0.84
N ALA A 99 5.63 -20.37 -0.23
CA ALA A 99 5.51 -19.02 -0.76
C ALA A 99 6.65 -18.69 -1.74
N LEU A 100 7.79 -19.36 -1.60
CA LEU A 100 8.97 -19.16 -2.44
C LEU A 100 8.96 -20.00 -3.72
N SER A 101 8.05 -20.98 -3.81
CA SER A 101 7.93 -21.87 -4.97
C SER A 101 7.04 -21.30 -6.07
N SER A 102 7.34 -21.66 -7.32
CA SER A 102 6.48 -21.32 -8.46
C SER A 102 5.12 -22.02 -8.37
N SER A 103 4.03 -21.27 -8.50
CA SER A 103 2.71 -21.82 -8.83
C SER A 103 2.71 -22.16 -10.31
N LEU A 104 2.50 -23.44 -10.65
CA LEU A 104 2.53 -23.90 -12.04
C LEU A 104 1.58 -23.06 -12.92
N LEU A 105 2.10 -22.65 -14.09
CA LEU A 105 1.50 -21.77 -15.10
C LEU A 105 0.12 -22.21 -15.66
N PHE A 106 -0.45 -23.30 -15.15
CA PHE A 106 -1.80 -23.76 -15.47
C PHE A 106 -2.53 -24.01 -14.15
N HIS A 107 -3.43 -23.09 -13.77
CA HIS A 107 -4.22 -23.06 -12.53
C HIS A 107 -5.26 -24.21 -12.39
N LEU A 108 -4.98 -25.40 -12.92
CA LEU A 108 -5.86 -26.58 -12.84
C LEU A 108 -5.59 -27.45 -11.60
N ARG A 109 -4.44 -27.29 -10.93
CA ARG A 109 -4.11 -27.93 -9.65
C ARG A 109 -3.78 -26.84 -8.64
N GLY A 110 -4.35 -26.93 -7.43
CA GLY A 110 -4.11 -25.99 -6.34
C GLY A 110 -2.63 -25.94 -5.88
N PRO A 111 -2.31 -25.18 -4.82
CA PRO A 111 -0.94 -25.03 -4.35
C PRO A 111 -0.32 -26.38 -4.01
N LYS A 112 0.97 -26.54 -4.34
CA LYS A 112 1.74 -27.73 -4.00
C LYS A 112 1.96 -27.77 -2.48
N PHE A 113 1.57 -28.87 -1.85
CA PHE A 113 1.80 -29.11 -0.43
C PHE A 113 2.97 -30.08 -0.24
N PHE A 114 3.84 -29.74 0.69
CA PHE A 114 4.94 -30.57 1.17
C PHE A 114 4.52 -31.17 2.51
N GLN A 115 4.56 -32.49 2.62
CA GLN A 115 4.37 -33.20 3.89
C GLN A 115 5.72 -33.61 4.44
N ILE A 116 6.08 -33.09 5.61
CA ILE A 116 7.31 -33.47 6.33
C ILE A 116 6.92 -33.61 7.79
N ASP A 117 6.84 -34.85 8.26
CA ASP A 117 6.31 -35.13 9.59
C ASP A 117 7.40 -35.01 10.66
N ASN A 118 7.80 -33.76 10.91
CA ASN A 118 8.82 -33.39 11.88
C ASN A 118 8.42 -32.10 12.59
N LEU A 119 8.46 -32.05 13.92
CA LEU A 119 8.03 -30.86 14.67
C LEU A 119 8.96 -29.65 14.45
N ARG A 120 10.26 -29.87 14.22
CA ARG A 120 11.19 -28.78 13.85
C ARG A 120 10.95 -28.26 12.44
N PHE A 121 10.36 -29.05 11.54
CA PHE A 121 9.82 -28.55 10.27
C PHE A 121 8.64 -27.59 10.49
N GLU A 122 7.70 -27.92 11.39
CA GLU A 122 6.59 -27.02 11.75
C GLU A 122 7.10 -25.69 12.33
N VAL A 123 8.05 -25.72 13.27
CA VAL A 123 8.69 -24.50 13.79
C VAL A 123 9.39 -23.72 12.69
N GLY A 124 10.14 -24.42 11.82
CA GLY A 124 10.81 -23.80 10.68
C GLY A 124 9.85 -23.00 9.79
N MET A 125 8.72 -23.60 9.42
CA MET A 125 7.70 -22.94 8.60
C MET A 125 6.99 -21.79 9.35
N MET A 126 6.68 -21.96 10.63
CA MET A 126 6.04 -20.91 11.44
C MET A 126 6.95 -19.70 11.70
N LEU A 127 8.24 -19.91 11.92
CA LEU A 127 9.23 -18.83 12.02
C LEU A 127 9.43 -18.15 10.66
N SER A 128 9.44 -18.90 9.56
CA SER A 128 9.55 -18.33 8.21
C SER A 128 8.35 -17.41 7.91
N LEU A 129 7.15 -17.84 8.29
CA LEU A 129 5.93 -17.06 8.25
C LEU A 129 6.00 -15.82 9.15
N TYR A 130 6.51 -15.95 10.38
CA TYR A 130 6.69 -14.83 11.29
C TYR A 130 7.63 -13.77 10.71
N GLY A 131 8.77 -14.18 10.14
CA GLY A 131 9.66 -13.29 9.39
C GLY A 131 8.96 -12.59 8.22
N ALA A 132 8.10 -13.29 7.48
CA ALA A 132 7.36 -12.72 6.36
C ALA A 132 6.35 -11.64 6.82
N PHE A 133 5.62 -11.90 7.90
CA PHE A 133 4.69 -10.92 8.47
C PHE A 133 5.39 -9.73 9.13
N LEU A 134 6.60 -9.90 9.68
CA LEU A 134 7.43 -8.78 10.13
C LEU A 134 7.84 -7.88 8.97
N ARG A 135 8.25 -8.47 7.83
CA ARG A 135 8.52 -7.71 6.59
C ARG A 135 7.27 -6.98 6.11
N GLN A 136 6.11 -7.64 6.11
CA GLN A 136 4.85 -7.00 5.72
C GLN A 136 4.51 -5.83 6.66
N ARG A 137 4.74 -5.98 7.97
CA ARG A 137 4.51 -4.90 8.93
C ARG A 137 5.47 -3.74 8.73
N ALA A 138 6.72 -4.02 8.39
CA ALA A 138 7.70 -3.00 8.05
C ALA A 138 7.23 -2.13 6.87
N LEU A 139 6.57 -2.75 5.89
CA LEU A 139 6.00 -2.07 4.73
C LEU A 139 4.75 -1.25 5.05
N GLU A 140 3.90 -1.72 5.97
CA GLU A 140 2.71 -0.95 6.40
C GLU A 140 3.09 0.37 7.10
N VAL A 141 4.17 0.38 7.87
CA VAL A 141 4.55 1.54 8.70
C VAL A 141 5.61 2.44 8.06
N ILE A 142 6.14 2.10 6.88
CA ILE A 142 7.26 2.81 6.25
C ILE A 142 6.96 4.30 5.98
N SER A 143 5.70 4.63 5.67
CA SER A 143 5.23 6.00 5.42
C SER A 143 5.02 6.81 6.70
N GLU A 144 4.74 6.14 7.82
CA GLU A 144 4.43 6.77 9.11
C GLU A 144 5.67 6.89 10.00
N ASP A 145 6.44 5.81 10.11
CA ASP A 145 7.63 5.71 10.95
C ASP A 145 8.72 4.83 10.30
N GLN A 146 9.65 5.47 9.63
CA GLN A 146 10.81 4.84 9.00
C GLN A 146 11.77 4.15 10.01
N VAL A 147 11.83 4.63 11.25
CA VAL A 147 12.68 4.00 12.29
C VAL A 147 12.08 2.67 12.70
N GLN A 148 10.78 2.66 12.93
CA GLN A 148 10.05 1.46 13.27
C GLN A 148 10.03 0.48 12.09
N SER A 149 9.82 0.95 10.86
CA SER A 149 9.91 0.14 9.64
C SER A 149 11.26 -0.57 9.52
N ALA A 150 12.36 0.18 9.62
CA ALA A 150 13.71 -0.40 9.56
C ALA A 150 13.97 -1.37 10.73
N THR A 151 13.31 -1.19 11.87
CA THR A 151 13.41 -2.10 13.02
C THR A 151 12.72 -3.43 12.73
N PHE A 152 11.50 -3.42 12.19
CA PHE A 152 10.80 -4.64 11.79
C PHE A 152 11.55 -5.43 10.71
N PHE A 153 12.17 -4.76 9.74
CA PHE A 153 13.05 -5.44 8.78
C PHE A 153 14.26 -6.09 9.44
N ARG A 154 14.91 -5.43 10.41
CA ARG A 154 16.02 -6.03 11.18
C ARG A 154 15.56 -7.21 12.05
N GLU A 155 14.37 -7.12 12.65
CA GLU A 155 13.78 -8.23 13.40
C GLU A 155 13.52 -9.43 12.48
N ALA A 156 12.93 -9.20 11.30
CA ALA A 156 12.75 -10.24 10.30
C ALA A 156 14.07 -10.87 9.87
N ALA A 157 15.12 -10.06 9.66
CA ALA A 157 16.46 -10.55 9.36
C ALA A 157 17.00 -11.48 10.44
N GLY A 158 16.82 -11.13 11.72
CA GLY A 158 17.23 -11.94 12.86
C GLY A 158 16.47 -13.27 12.93
N VAL A 159 15.17 -13.28 12.63
CA VAL A 159 14.37 -14.52 12.57
C VAL A 159 14.90 -15.46 11.48
N TYR A 160 15.17 -14.95 10.29
CA TYR A 160 15.72 -15.76 9.20
C TYR A 160 17.16 -16.21 9.46
N GLN A 161 17.96 -15.42 10.17
CA GLN A 161 19.29 -15.82 10.60
C GLN A 161 19.22 -16.98 11.60
N TYR A 162 18.36 -16.86 12.62
CA TYR A 162 18.11 -17.93 13.60
C TYR A 162 17.64 -19.23 12.92
N LEU A 163 16.76 -19.12 11.93
CA LEU A 163 16.37 -20.27 11.11
C LEU A 163 17.55 -20.92 10.41
N ALA A 164 18.42 -20.13 9.78
CA ALA A 164 19.57 -20.62 9.02
C ALA A 164 20.64 -21.28 9.90
N GLU A 165 20.88 -20.74 11.09
CA GLU A 165 22.01 -21.11 11.96
C GLU A 165 21.62 -22.18 13.01
N GLU A 166 20.40 -22.11 13.56
CA GLU A 166 20.02 -22.92 14.73
C GLU A 166 18.96 -23.98 14.41
N ILE A 167 17.91 -23.63 13.64
CA ILE A 167 16.77 -24.53 13.44
C ILE A 167 17.00 -25.49 12.26
N LEU A 168 17.20 -24.96 11.06
CA LEU A 168 17.22 -25.77 9.83
C LEU A 168 18.38 -26.78 9.72
N PRO A 169 19.60 -26.49 10.23
CA PRO A 169 20.67 -27.48 10.25
C PRO A 169 20.30 -28.77 11.00
N THR A 170 19.46 -28.69 12.04
CA THR A 170 19.06 -29.85 12.85
C THR A 170 18.17 -30.84 12.09
N ILE A 171 17.42 -30.39 11.08
CA ILE A 171 16.52 -31.24 10.30
C ILE A 171 17.09 -31.63 8.93
N GLN A 172 18.22 -31.07 8.51
CA GLN A 172 18.73 -31.20 7.15
C GLN A 172 18.87 -32.64 6.65
N HIS A 173 19.26 -33.56 7.55
CA HIS A 173 19.43 -34.98 7.27
C HIS A 173 18.10 -35.77 7.18
N CYS A 174 17.01 -35.22 7.71
CA CYS A 174 15.67 -35.79 7.70
C CYS A 174 14.80 -35.27 6.54
N LEU A 175 15.26 -34.24 5.81
CA LEU A 175 14.49 -33.64 4.74
C LEU A 175 14.46 -34.55 3.49
N PRO A 176 13.28 -34.75 2.87
CA PRO A 176 13.18 -35.48 1.60
C PRO A 176 13.88 -34.73 0.46
N SER A 177 14.08 -35.42 -0.67
CA SER A 177 14.67 -34.83 -1.88
C SER A 177 13.80 -33.71 -2.46
N GLU A 178 12.48 -33.85 -2.37
CA GLU A 178 11.51 -32.81 -2.73
C GLU A 178 11.10 -32.04 -1.48
N ARG A 179 11.53 -30.78 -1.39
CA ARG A 179 11.35 -29.95 -0.20
C ARG A 179 11.11 -28.48 -0.55
N PRO A 180 10.39 -27.72 0.29
CA PRO A 180 10.16 -26.31 0.07
C PRO A 180 11.47 -25.50 0.23
N PRO A 181 11.67 -24.40 -0.51
CA PRO A 181 12.86 -23.54 -0.32
C PRO A 181 13.00 -23.00 1.10
N GLU A 182 11.89 -22.79 1.82
CA GLU A 182 11.85 -22.24 3.18
C GLU A 182 12.62 -23.07 4.21
N VAL A 183 12.88 -24.37 3.94
CA VAL A 183 13.61 -25.25 4.86
C VAL A 183 15.08 -25.42 4.50
N ILE A 184 15.58 -24.70 3.51
CA ILE A 184 16.99 -24.72 3.11
C ILE A 184 17.74 -23.62 3.87
N PRO A 185 18.79 -23.96 4.67
CA PRO A 185 19.54 -22.97 5.44
C PRO A 185 20.06 -21.80 4.59
N SER A 186 20.57 -22.09 3.39
CA SER A 186 21.03 -21.06 2.44
C SER A 186 19.89 -20.13 1.99
N THR A 187 18.66 -20.62 1.84
CA THR A 187 17.50 -19.76 1.51
C THR A 187 17.15 -18.84 2.68
N SER A 188 17.19 -19.32 3.91
CA SER A 188 16.97 -18.48 5.09
C SER A 188 18.08 -17.44 5.27
N ALA A 189 19.35 -17.81 5.04
CA ALA A 189 20.46 -16.86 5.04
C ALA A 189 20.27 -15.75 3.98
N ALA A 190 19.84 -16.13 2.76
CA ALA A 190 19.48 -15.17 1.73
C ALA A 190 18.34 -14.24 2.16
N MET A 191 17.26 -14.78 2.73
CA MET A 191 16.14 -13.98 3.25
C MET A 191 16.56 -13.01 4.34
N SER A 192 17.49 -13.40 5.22
CA SER A 192 18.07 -12.51 6.23
C SER A 192 18.77 -11.31 5.58
N LEU A 193 19.64 -11.57 4.60
CA LEU A 193 20.37 -10.53 3.86
C LEU A 193 19.42 -9.60 3.08
N ILE A 194 18.35 -10.13 2.51
CA ILE A 194 17.30 -9.35 1.84
C ILE A 194 16.61 -8.40 2.83
N CYS A 195 16.26 -8.89 4.02
CA CYS A 195 15.66 -8.05 5.06
C CYS A 195 16.62 -6.93 5.53
N LEU A 196 17.92 -7.23 5.65
CA LEU A 196 18.94 -6.23 5.95
C LEU A 196 19.08 -5.19 4.83
N ALA A 197 19.04 -5.64 3.57
CA ALA A 197 19.04 -4.77 2.40
C ALA A 197 17.83 -3.83 2.41
N GLU A 198 16.63 -4.32 2.73
CA GLU A 198 15.41 -3.53 2.89
C GLU A 198 15.52 -2.53 4.05
N ALA A 199 16.02 -2.95 5.22
CA ALA A 199 16.26 -2.05 6.36
C ALA A 199 17.25 -0.92 6.00
N GLN A 200 18.29 -1.24 5.23
CA GLN A 200 19.27 -0.27 4.76
C GLN A 200 18.70 0.63 3.67
N ALA A 201 17.78 0.14 2.83
CA ALA A 201 17.04 0.96 1.88
C ALA A 201 16.19 2.03 2.59
N VAL A 202 15.46 1.64 3.65
CA VAL A 202 14.72 2.60 4.50
C VAL A 202 15.66 3.62 5.16
N THR A 203 16.83 3.17 5.62
CA THR A 203 17.85 4.05 6.21
C THR A 203 18.41 5.04 5.17
N SER A 204 18.61 4.58 3.93
CA SER A 204 19.07 5.40 2.82
C SER A 204 18.04 6.46 2.46
N MET A 205 16.76 6.07 2.37
CA MET A 205 15.64 6.99 2.15
C MET A 205 15.61 8.09 3.22
N ARG A 206 15.71 7.72 4.51
CA ARG A 206 15.78 8.69 5.62
C ARG A 206 17.01 9.61 5.51
N ALA A 207 18.15 9.09 5.06
CA ALA A 207 19.34 9.89 4.85
C ALA A 207 19.16 10.90 3.71
N GLU A 208 18.52 10.50 2.61
CA GLU A 208 18.18 11.36 1.48
C GLU A 208 17.24 12.50 1.91
N GLU A 209 16.18 12.20 2.67
CA GLU A 209 15.23 13.18 3.20
C GLU A 209 15.87 14.24 4.11
N LYS A 210 16.90 13.85 4.85
CA LYS A 210 17.66 14.75 5.72
C LYS A 210 18.69 15.61 4.96
N GLY A 211 18.80 15.45 3.64
CA GLY A 211 19.75 16.20 2.82
C GLY A 211 21.20 15.76 3.03
N THR A 212 21.41 14.46 3.24
CA THR A 212 22.74 13.87 3.42
C THR A 212 23.63 14.10 2.20
N ILE A 213 24.94 14.23 2.44
CA ILE A 213 25.92 14.44 1.37
C ILE A 213 25.96 13.25 0.37
N PRO A 214 26.16 13.50 -0.94
CA PRO A 214 26.14 12.45 -1.96
C PRO A 214 27.11 11.29 -1.70
N SER A 215 28.27 11.56 -1.09
CA SER A 215 29.27 10.53 -0.80
C SER A 215 28.78 9.47 0.19
N LEU A 216 27.99 9.86 1.19
CA LEU A 216 27.39 8.92 2.13
C LEU A 216 26.23 8.16 1.47
N LEU A 217 25.41 8.82 0.67
CA LEU A 217 24.31 8.17 -0.08
C LEU A 217 24.84 7.12 -1.07
N ALA A 218 25.92 7.42 -1.78
CA ALA A 218 26.57 6.47 -2.68
C ALA A 218 26.97 5.18 -1.96
N LYS A 219 27.57 5.32 -0.76
CA LYS A 219 27.99 4.19 0.09
C LYS A 219 26.81 3.41 0.66
N LEU A 220 25.77 4.11 1.13
CA LEU A 220 24.58 3.48 1.68
C LEU A 220 23.87 2.62 0.61
N HIS A 221 23.67 3.14 -0.60
CA HIS A 221 23.09 2.34 -1.68
C HIS A 221 23.99 1.20 -2.13
N TYR A 222 25.31 1.39 -2.18
CA TYR A 222 26.21 0.31 -2.57
C TYR A 222 26.27 -0.82 -1.53
N GLY A 223 26.15 -0.51 -0.23
CA GLY A 223 26.03 -1.55 0.79
C GLY A 223 24.78 -2.41 0.62
N ILE A 224 23.69 -1.87 0.07
CA ILE A 224 22.50 -2.67 -0.31
C ILE A 224 22.85 -3.64 -1.45
N VAL A 225 23.60 -3.17 -2.45
CA VAL A 225 24.07 -4.00 -3.57
C VAL A 225 24.94 -5.15 -3.08
N GLU A 226 25.83 -4.92 -2.12
CA GLU A 226 26.66 -5.98 -1.51
C GLU A 226 25.81 -7.03 -0.79
N LEU A 227 24.85 -6.61 0.04
CA LEU A 227 23.94 -7.53 0.73
C LEU A 227 23.15 -8.39 -0.26
N LEU A 228 22.68 -7.79 -1.36
CA LEU A 228 21.92 -8.50 -2.39
C LEU A 228 22.79 -9.44 -3.24
N ASN A 229 24.05 -9.09 -3.49
CA ASN A 229 25.02 -10.00 -4.12
C ASN A 229 25.32 -11.20 -3.22
N GLU A 230 25.54 -10.96 -1.93
CA GLU A 230 25.76 -12.02 -0.94
C GLU A 230 24.52 -12.94 -0.86
N SER A 231 23.32 -12.37 -0.84
CA SER A 231 22.05 -13.11 -0.93
C SER A 231 21.95 -13.95 -2.21
N ALA A 232 22.31 -13.38 -3.37
CA ALA A 232 22.26 -14.09 -4.64
C ALA A 232 23.20 -15.30 -4.67
N ASN A 233 24.38 -15.21 -4.03
CA ASN A 233 25.29 -16.34 -3.89
C ASN A 233 24.68 -17.47 -3.07
N HIS A 234 24.01 -17.16 -1.95
CA HIS A 234 23.27 -18.15 -1.17
C HIS A 234 22.14 -18.82 -1.96
N LEU A 235 21.38 -18.04 -2.74
CA LEU A 235 20.31 -18.58 -3.59
C LEU A 235 20.86 -19.43 -4.75
N HIS A 236 22.02 -19.09 -5.31
CA HIS A 236 22.70 -19.91 -6.29
C HIS A 236 23.12 -21.27 -5.69
N ILE A 237 23.66 -21.29 -4.47
CA ILE A 237 23.94 -22.54 -3.74
C ILE A 237 22.65 -23.34 -3.56
N SER A 238 21.57 -22.68 -3.13
CA SER A 238 20.26 -23.30 -2.95
C SER A 238 19.64 -23.85 -4.24
N SER A 239 19.97 -23.31 -5.42
CA SER A 239 19.44 -23.78 -6.70
C SER A 239 19.87 -25.21 -7.06
N GLY A 240 20.99 -25.67 -6.46
CA GLY A 240 21.41 -27.07 -6.50
C GLY A 240 20.57 -27.98 -5.61
N GLU A 241 19.87 -27.42 -4.60
CA GLU A 241 19.14 -28.15 -3.55
C GLU A 241 17.62 -28.09 -3.69
N SER A 242 17.07 -27.04 -4.31
CA SER A 242 15.65 -26.95 -4.69
C SER A 242 15.50 -26.24 -6.03
N LYS A 243 14.82 -26.91 -6.96
CA LYS A 243 14.55 -26.41 -8.32
C LYS A 243 13.26 -25.58 -8.40
N ASP A 244 12.51 -25.47 -7.30
CA ASP A 244 11.16 -24.94 -7.32
C ASP A 244 11.07 -23.42 -7.12
N MET A 245 12.21 -22.73 -6.92
CA MET A 245 12.24 -21.30 -6.60
C MET A 245 11.59 -20.43 -7.68
N SER A 246 10.76 -19.48 -7.23
CA SER A 246 9.99 -18.58 -8.09
C SER A 246 10.89 -17.66 -8.92
N SER A 247 10.68 -17.64 -10.24
CA SER A 247 11.37 -16.71 -11.14
C SER A 247 11.04 -15.25 -10.84
N ASN A 248 9.83 -14.97 -10.36
CA ASN A 248 9.41 -13.61 -10.01
C ASN A 248 10.18 -13.10 -8.78
N PHE A 249 10.45 -13.97 -7.81
CA PHE A 249 11.26 -13.64 -6.65
C PHE A 249 12.71 -13.34 -7.05
N LEU A 250 13.31 -14.17 -7.91
CA LEU A 250 14.67 -13.94 -8.41
C LEU A 250 14.77 -12.66 -9.25
N GLU A 251 13.75 -12.38 -10.08
CA GLU A 251 13.68 -11.15 -10.85
C GLU A 251 13.55 -9.92 -9.96
N PHE A 252 12.74 -9.98 -8.90
CA PHE A 252 12.65 -8.93 -7.88
C PHE A 252 14.02 -8.61 -7.29
N LEU A 253 14.80 -9.62 -6.90
CA LEU A 253 16.12 -9.41 -6.30
C LEU A 253 17.11 -8.77 -7.28
N SER A 254 17.12 -9.24 -8.53
CA SER A 254 17.96 -8.66 -9.57
C SER A 254 17.60 -7.21 -9.82
N ALA A 255 16.31 -6.89 -9.90
CA ALA A 255 15.82 -5.53 -10.09
C ALA A 255 16.17 -4.63 -8.89
N PHE A 256 15.95 -5.11 -7.68
CA PHE A 256 16.24 -4.34 -6.46
C PHE A 256 17.73 -3.99 -6.36
N ARG A 257 18.62 -4.94 -6.72
CA ARG A 257 20.06 -4.73 -6.81
C ARG A 257 20.41 -3.68 -7.86
N ALA A 258 19.91 -3.82 -9.08
CA ALA A 258 20.24 -2.94 -10.19
C ALA A 258 19.79 -1.49 -9.95
N LEU A 259 18.62 -1.30 -9.32
CA LEU A 259 18.11 0.00 -8.94
C LEU A 259 19.03 0.71 -7.94
N HIS A 260 19.42 0.02 -6.87
CA HIS A 260 20.33 0.61 -5.88
C HIS A 260 21.75 0.80 -6.41
N GLU A 261 22.19 -0.02 -7.35
CA GLU A 261 23.46 0.22 -8.06
C GLU A 261 23.40 1.51 -8.90
N LEU A 262 22.29 1.76 -9.61
CA LEU A 262 22.06 3.01 -10.33
C LEU A 262 22.06 4.22 -9.38
N MET A 263 21.32 4.15 -8.26
CA MET A 263 21.27 5.21 -7.25
C MET A 263 22.64 5.48 -6.60
N SER A 264 23.42 4.43 -6.35
CA SER A 264 24.79 4.56 -5.85
C SER A 264 25.68 5.31 -6.84
N ARG A 265 25.69 4.88 -8.12
CA ARG A 265 26.48 5.51 -9.18
C ARG A 265 26.05 6.95 -9.45
N LYS A 266 24.75 7.26 -9.36
CA LYS A 266 24.21 8.63 -9.42
C LYS A 266 24.84 9.53 -8.37
N ASN A 267 24.86 9.08 -7.12
CA ASN A 267 25.38 9.86 -6.01
C ASN A 267 26.93 9.95 -6.03
N LEU A 268 27.62 8.89 -6.46
CA LEU A 268 29.07 8.92 -6.72
C LEU A 268 29.42 9.96 -7.79
N ALA A 269 28.66 10.03 -8.88
CA ALA A 269 28.89 11.03 -9.93
C ALA A 269 28.70 12.46 -9.43
N LYS A 270 27.72 12.71 -8.54
CA LYS A 270 27.53 14.02 -7.89
C LYS A 270 28.71 14.41 -7.00
N GLU A 271 29.27 13.46 -6.25
CA GLU A 271 30.49 13.66 -5.46
C GLU A 271 31.68 14.00 -6.37
N LEU A 272 31.94 13.20 -7.40
CA LEU A 272 33.03 13.41 -8.35
C LEU A 272 32.92 14.76 -9.07
N MET A 273 31.70 15.16 -9.44
CA MET A 273 31.45 16.46 -10.03
C MET A 273 31.83 17.60 -9.08
N SER A 274 31.43 17.50 -7.81
CA SER A 274 31.77 18.48 -6.77
C SER A 274 33.28 18.51 -6.48
N GLY A 275 33.97 17.38 -6.68
CA GLY A 275 35.42 17.24 -6.57
C GLY A 275 36.21 17.66 -7.82
N GLY A 276 35.57 18.25 -8.84
CA GLY A 276 36.23 18.74 -10.06
C GLY A 276 36.60 17.64 -11.08
N GLN A 277 36.15 16.41 -10.87
CA GLN A 277 36.40 15.26 -11.75
C GLN A 277 35.23 15.06 -12.74
N SER A 278 34.83 16.13 -13.45
CA SER A 278 33.64 16.12 -14.32
C SER A 278 33.66 15.03 -15.40
N GLY A 279 34.81 14.78 -16.03
CA GLY A 279 34.97 13.73 -17.04
C GLY A 279 34.71 12.33 -16.48
N VAL A 280 35.17 12.05 -15.25
CA VAL A 280 34.94 10.79 -14.54
C VAL A 280 33.46 10.66 -14.17
N ALA A 281 32.85 11.72 -13.65
CA ALA A 281 31.42 11.75 -13.29
C ALA A 281 30.52 11.42 -14.49
N ILE A 282 30.79 11.99 -15.65
CA ILE A 282 30.06 11.69 -16.90
C ILE A 282 30.25 10.23 -17.30
N GLY A 283 31.48 9.72 -17.22
CA GLY A 283 31.78 8.31 -17.50
C GLY A 283 30.94 7.37 -16.62
N VAL A 284 30.93 7.59 -15.31
CA VAL A 284 30.14 6.80 -14.34
C VAL A 284 28.66 6.75 -14.73
N LEU A 285 28.05 7.90 -15.05
CA LEU A 285 26.62 7.95 -15.41
C LEU A 285 26.31 7.27 -16.76
N ARG A 286 27.18 7.43 -17.77
CA ARG A 286 27.00 6.77 -19.08
C ARG A 286 26.97 5.25 -18.95
N TYR A 287 27.91 4.68 -18.20
CA TYR A 287 27.96 3.23 -17.99
C TYR A 287 26.85 2.75 -17.06
N ALA A 288 26.46 3.52 -16.03
CA ALA A 288 25.31 3.21 -15.19
C ALA A 288 24.01 3.08 -16.01
N LEU A 289 23.74 4.03 -16.90
CA LEU A 289 22.56 3.98 -17.80
C LEU A 289 22.64 2.85 -18.83
N THR A 290 23.84 2.48 -19.26
CA THR A 290 24.02 1.35 -20.18
C THR A 290 23.78 0.01 -19.49
N ASP A 291 24.28 -0.15 -18.26
CA ASP A 291 24.14 -1.38 -17.49
C ASP A 291 22.69 -1.59 -17.04
N VAL A 292 22.04 -0.56 -16.47
CA VAL A 292 20.65 -0.69 -15.98
C VAL A 292 19.65 -1.03 -17.08
N LYS A 293 19.87 -0.57 -18.32
CA LYS A 293 19.03 -0.92 -19.48
C LYS A 293 19.06 -2.41 -19.82
N LYS A 294 20.17 -3.10 -19.52
CA LYS A 294 20.29 -4.55 -19.74
C LYS A 294 19.59 -5.37 -18.67
N GLU A 295 19.35 -4.75 -17.51
CA GLU A 295 18.76 -5.38 -16.33
C GLU A 295 17.32 -4.93 -16.08
N MET A 296 16.66 -4.39 -17.12
CA MET A 296 15.28 -3.93 -17.01
C MET A 296 14.35 -5.09 -16.62
N PRO A 297 13.55 -4.94 -15.55
CA PRO A 297 12.61 -5.96 -15.12
C PRO A 297 11.48 -6.15 -16.14
N ARG A 298 10.91 -7.35 -16.22
CA ARG A 298 9.78 -7.70 -17.07
C ARG A 298 8.47 -7.21 -16.49
N GLU A 299 8.34 -7.23 -15.16
CA GLU A 299 7.15 -6.79 -14.45
C GLU A 299 6.94 -5.28 -14.57
N ASN A 300 5.72 -4.87 -14.93
CA ASN A 300 5.42 -3.48 -15.31
C ASN A 300 5.56 -2.47 -14.15
N SER A 301 5.30 -2.88 -12.90
CA SER A 301 5.46 -2.01 -11.74
C SER A 301 6.93 -1.64 -11.49
N TRP A 302 7.83 -2.61 -11.62
CA TRP A 302 9.26 -2.38 -11.48
C TRP A 302 9.83 -1.55 -12.62
N LYS A 303 9.30 -1.70 -13.84
CA LYS A 303 9.68 -0.83 -14.98
C LYS A 303 9.40 0.63 -14.71
N LEU A 304 8.30 0.96 -14.02
CA LEU A 304 7.95 2.33 -13.68
C LEU A 304 8.96 2.95 -12.71
N VAL A 305 9.26 2.26 -11.61
CA VAL A 305 10.24 2.71 -10.60
C VAL A 305 11.62 2.90 -11.25
N PHE A 306 12.03 1.95 -12.09
CA PHE A 306 13.26 2.05 -12.86
C PHE A 306 13.26 3.22 -13.84
N GLY A 307 12.16 3.41 -14.57
CA GLY A 307 12.01 4.49 -15.55
C GLY A 307 12.21 5.86 -14.92
N ILE A 308 11.58 6.11 -13.77
CA ILE A 308 11.72 7.37 -13.02
C ILE A 308 13.19 7.63 -12.67
N GLU A 309 13.87 6.65 -12.09
CA GLU A 309 15.26 6.83 -11.67
C GLU A 309 16.21 6.94 -12.89
N ILE A 310 15.94 6.21 -13.97
CA ILE A 310 16.66 6.33 -15.24
C ILE A 310 16.51 7.74 -15.82
N ASP A 311 15.33 8.33 -15.78
CA ASP A 311 15.09 9.68 -16.27
C ASP A 311 15.85 10.72 -15.43
N ILE A 312 15.85 10.57 -14.10
CA ILE A 312 16.63 11.41 -13.19
C ILE A 312 18.13 11.34 -13.52
N VAL A 313 18.66 10.13 -13.72
CA VAL A 313 20.07 9.93 -14.05
C VAL A 313 20.39 10.46 -15.44
N THR A 314 19.48 10.30 -16.40
CA THR A 314 19.61 10.82 -17.77
C THR A 314 19.66 12.33 -17.78
N GLU A 315 18.79 13.01 -17.03
CA GLU A 315 18.82 14.47 -16.95
C GLU A 315 20.07 14.99 -16.21
N THR A 316 20.49 14.29 -15.16
CA THR A 316 21.76 14.59 -14.47
C THR A 316 22.95 14.46 -15.43
N LEU A 317 22.97 13.41 -16.25
CA LEU A 317 24.01 13.22 -17.26
C LEU A 317 23.98 14.34 -18.30
N ARG A 318 22.81 14.70 -18.84
CA ARG A 318 22.69 15.81 -19.82
C ARG A 318 23.22 17.12 -19.26
N LYS A 319 22.90 17.43 -18.00
CA LYS A 319 23.42 18.61 -17.31
C LYS A 319 24.95 18.57 -17.25
N PHE A 320 25.52 17.45 -16.81
CA PHE A 320 26.96 17.28 -16.68
C PHE A 320 27.68 17.36 -18.03
N GLU A 321 27.12 16.76 -19.08
CA GLU A 321 27.67 16.83 -20.43
C GLU A 321 27.65 18.25 -20.98
N ARG A 322 26.54 18.99 -20.81
CA ARG A 322 26.44 20.39 -21.23
C ARG A 322 27.44 21.29 -20.50
N GLU A 323 27.56 21.15 -19.19
CA GLU A 323 28.53 21.92 -18.42
C GLU A 323 29.99 21.54 -18.79
N ASN A 324 30.26 20.28 -19.12
CA ASN A 324 31.59 19.86 -19.57
C ASN A 324 31.93 20.33 -20.98
N GLU A 325 30.94 20.43 -21.87
CA GLU A 325 31.10 20.97 -23.22
C GLU A 325 31.38 22.47 -23.21
N ILE A 326 30.77 23.22 -22.27
CA ILE A 326 30.84 24.69 -22.24
C ILE A 326 31.94 25.19 -21.29
N VAL A 327 32.17 24.52 -20.16
CA VAL A 327 32.95 25.06 -19.04
C VAL A 327 34.26 24.29 -18.80
N TRP A 328 34.19 22.97 -18.63
CA TRP A 328 35.34 22.24 -18.06
C TRP A 328 36.24 21.53 -19.07
N HIS A 329 35.68 21.12 -20.22
CA HIS A 329 36.39 20.41 -21.30
C HIS A 329 37.24 19.21 -20.82
N LYS A 330 36.77 18.46 -19.82
CA LYS A 330 37.50 17.29 -19.32
C LYS A 330 37.29 16.07 -20.20
N LYS A 331 38.35 15.28 -20.40
CA LYS A 331 38.31 13.99 -21.08
C LYS A 331 37.46 13.00 -20.28
N ILE A 332 36.60 12.25 -20.97
CA ILE A 332 35.80 11.17 -20.38
C ILE A 332 36.65 9.89 -20.39
N PRO A 333 36.94 9.27 -19.23
CA PRO A 333 37.72 8.03 -19.13
C PRO A 333 37.00 6.81 -19.74
N SER A 334 37.76 5.75 -20.00
CA SER A 334 37.21 4.44 -20.39
C SER A 334 36.65 3.69 -19.17
N ARG A 335 35.84 2.63 -19.39
CA ARG A 335 35.17 1.88 -18.31
C ARG A 335 36.14 1.39 -17.22
N ASP A 336 37.31 0.91 -17.62
CA ASP A 336 38.31 0.30 -16.72
C ASP A 336 39.03 1.34 -15.84
N GLU A 337 38.93 2.63 -16.20
CA GLU A 337 39.52 3.75 -15.47
C GLU A 337 38.54 4.38 -14.47
N LEU A 338 37.29 3.91 -14.42
CA LEU A 338 36.25 4.50 -13.57
C LEU A 338 36.26 3.92 -12.16
N PRO A 339 36.05 4.75 -11.12
CA PRO A 339 35.96 4.28 -9.75
C PRO A 339 34.67 3.48 -9.53
N THR A 340 34.78 2.41 -8.75
CA THR A 340 33.63 1.75 -8.14
C THR A 340 33.33 2.37 -6.77
N PRO A 341 32.07 2.44 -6.34
CA PRO A 341 31.74 2.84 -4.97
C PRO A 341 32.40 1.87 -3.97
N VAL A 342 32.95 2.39 -2.87
CA VAL A 342 33.63 1.58 -1.83
C VAL A 342 32.91 1.75 -0.49
N VAL A 343 32.62 0.64 0.18
CA VAL A 343 31.89 0.59 1.44
C VAL A 343 32.78 0.96 2.64
N ASN A 344 32.23 1.69 3.62
CA ASN A 344 32.76 1.81 4.98
C ASN A 344 32.07 0.76 5.87
N PRO A 345 32.69 0.28 6.96
CA PRO A 345 32.31 -0.97 7.63
C PRO A 345 30.79 -1.08 7.82
N LYS A 346 30.24 -2.25 7.42
CA LYS A 346 28.84 -2.64 7.54
C LYS A 346 28.24 -1.96 8.76
N CYS A 347 27.05 -1.36 8.66
CA CYS A 347 26.21 -1.14 9.85
C CYS A 347 26.26 -2.47 10.57
N GLY A 348 27.01 -2.53 11.66
CA GLY A 348 27.23 -3.77 12.36
C GLY A 348 25.84 -4.34 12.55
N GLY A 349 25.68 -5.62 12.25
CA GLY A 349 24.58 -6.34 12.86
C GLY A 349 24.69 -6.00 14.32
N GLN A 350 23.87 -5.04 14.79
CA GLN A 350 23.32 -5.19 16.11
C GLN A 350 22.74 -6.57 15.99
N GLN A 351 23.40 -7.54 16.63
CA GLN A 351 22.65 -8.66 17.16
C GLN A 351 21.38 -7.99 17.67
N PRO A 352 20.20 -8.33 17.14
CA PRO A 352 18.98 -7.87 17.77
C PRO A 352 19.22 -8.13 19.25
N PRO A 353 18.91 -7.17 20.16
CA PRO A 353 19.05 -7.45 21.57
C PRO A 353 18.49 -8.85 21.76
N CYS A 354 19.27 -9.76 22.35
CA CYS A 354 18.87 -11.12 22.66
C CYS A 354 17.69 -11.06 23.66
N ASN A 355 16.57 -10.50 23.22
CA ASN A 355 15.27 -10.50 23.84
C ASN A 355 14.42 -11.61 23.21
N TRP A 356 14.98 -12.40 22.29
CA TRP A 356 14.58 -13.79 22.09
C TRP A 356 15.23 -14.70 23.14
N GLN A 357 15.39 -14.21 24.36
CA GLN A 357 14.96 -15.02 25.49
C GLN A 357 13.52 -14.62 25.70
N VAL A 358 12.58 -15.40 25.13
CA VAL A 358 11.18 -15.37 25.57
C VAL A 358 11.20 -15.21 27.07
N ALA A 359 10.42 -14.25 27.56
CA ALA A 359 10.15 -14.13 28.97
C ALA A 359 9.81 -15.54 29.48
N LYS A 360 10.76 -16.16 30.21
CA LYS A 360 10.57 -17.39 30.97
C LYS A 360 9.63 -17.13 32.16
N SER A 361 8.63 -16.27 31.98
CA SER A 361 7.59 -15.94 32.94
C SER A 361 6.37 -16.77 32.59
N GLY A 362 6.47 -18.08 32.83
CA GLY A 362 5.41 -19.03 32.57
C GLY A 362 5.99 -20.35 32.06
N THR A 363 6.69 -21.10 32.92
CA THR A 363 6.96 -22.51 32.68
C THR A 363 5.63 -23.25 32.60
N GLN A 364 5.08 -23.39 31.40
CA GLN A 364 4.07 -24.41 31.11
C GLN A 364 4.79 -25.75 30.99
N ASN A 365 4.25 -26.80 31.59
CA ASN A 365 4.95 -28.07 31.71
C ASN A 365 4.11 -29.20 31.08
N PHE A 366 4.70 -29.99 30.16
CA PHE A 366 4.06 -31.17 29.56
C PHE A 366 4.58 -32.50 30.15
N ASP A 367 4.95 -32.53 31.44
CA ASP A 367 5.41 -33.73 32.18
C ASP A 367 4.50 -34.96 31.97
N GLY A 368 3.20 -34.75 31.74
CA GLY A 368 2.24 -35.83 31.50
C GLY A 368 2.52 -36.67 30.23
N ILE A 369 3.33 -36.17 29.30
CA ILE A 369 3.76 -36.91 28.10
C ILE A 369 4.84 -37.94 28.46
N GLU A 370 5.80 -37.60 29.32
CA GLU A 370 6.80 -38.54 29.81
C GLU A 370 6.15 -39.72 30.55
N GLU A 371 5.18 -39.41 31.42
CA GLU A 371 4.39 -40.44 32.11
C GLU A 371 3.56 -41.30 31.13
N ALA A 372 3.04 -40.69 30.06
CA ALA A 372 2.33 -41.39 29.01
C ALA A 372 3.20 -42.44 28.32
N VAL A 373 4.40 -42.03 27.91
CA VAL A 373 5.40 -42.90 27.28
C VAL A 373 5.84 -44.02 28.23
N ALA A 374 6.17 -43.69 29.48
CA ALA A 374 6.73 -44.65 30.45
C ALA A 374 5.75 -45.77 30.84
N VAL A 375 4.45 -45.48 30.95
CA VAL A 375 3.47 -46.51 31.31
C VAL A 375 3.05 -47.33 30.11
N ASP A 376 3.01 -46.74 28.92
CA ASP A 376 2.70 -47.48 27.72
C ASP A 376 3.83 -48.51 27.44
N GLU A 377 5.11 -48.14 27.62
CA GLU A 377 6.24 -49.09 27.60
C GLU A 377 6.07 -50.23 28.61
N LYS A 378 5.58 -49.93 29.81
CA LYS A 378 5.26 -50.97 30.83
C LYS A 378 4.07 -51.84 30.45
N GLN A 379 3.12 -51.35 29.64
CA GLN A 379 1.95 -52.11 29.18
C GLN A 379 2.23 -52.96 27.92
N GLN A 380 3.28 -52.66 27.15
CA GLN A 380 3.61 -53.41 25.92
C GLN A 380 4.56 -54.61 26.11
N TRP A 381 5.21 -54.78 27.27
CA TRP A 381 6.10 -55.93 27.50
C TRP A 381 5.45 -57.34 27.36
N PRO A 382 4.12 -57.55 27.48
CA PRO A 382 3.53 -58.87 27.22
C PRO A 382 2.91 -59.09 25.83
N LEU A 383 3.02 -58.18 24.86
CA LEU A 383 2.22 -58.26 23.60
C LEU A 383 3.00 -58.43 22.29
N TYR A 384 4.24 -58.94 22.33
CA TYR A 384 4.91 -59.47 21.14
C TYR A 384 4.51 -60.92 20.85
N SER A 385 3.23 -61.17 20.56
CA SER A 385 2.78 -62.38 19.86
C SER A 385 1.32 -62.28 19.37
N ALA A 386 1.09 -61.79 18.14
CA ALA A 386 0.02 -62.25 17.23
C ALA A 386 -0.06 -61.39 15.95
N GLN A 387 -0.39 -62.04 14.84
CA GLN A 387 -0.33 -61.57 13.45
C GLN A 387 -1.54 -60.74 12.95
N ALA A 388 -1.24 -59.88 11.97
CA ALA A 388 -1.92 -59.57 10.70
C ALA A 388 -3.46 -59.62 10.56
N SER A 389 -4.05 -58.55 9.98
CA SER A 389 -4.61 -58.53 8.59
C SER A 389 -5.41 -57.25 8.28
N ALA A 390 -5.51 -56.98 6.97
CA ALA A 390 -5.92 -55.75 6.28
C ALA A 390 -7.38 -55.28 6.44
N ASN A 391 -7.65 -54.02 6.06
CA ASN A 391 -8.71 -53.71 5.08
C ASN A 391 -8.60 -52.29 4.48
N HIS A 392 -8.75 -52.25 3.15
CA HIS A 392 -8.96 -51.07 2.30
C HIS A 392 -10.36 -50.50 2.47
N LEU A 393 -10.50 -49.18 2.41
CA LEU A 393 -11.73 -48.49 1.99
C LEU A 393 -11.37 -47.20 1.23
N ALA A 394 -11.94 -47.05 0.04
CA ALA A 394 -11.76 -45.91 -0.86
C ALA A 394 -12.55 -44.67 -0.37
N PRO A 395 -12.11 -43.43 -0.69
CA PRO A 395 -12.87 -42.23 -0.35
C PRO A 395 -13.97 -41.94 -1.37
N GLN A 396 -15.15 -41.58 -0.88
CA GLN A 396 -16.24 -40.97 -1.65
C GLN A 396 -15.91 -39.53 -2.00
N GLU A 397 -16.20 -39.17 -3.25
CA GLU A 397 -16.12 -37.83 -3.79
C GLU A 397 -17.14 -36.87 -3.16
N LEU A 398 -16.69 -35.64 -2.87
CA LEU A 398 -17.53 -34.45 -2.84
C LEU A 398 -16.84 -33.37 -3.67
N SER A 399 -17.58 -32.91 -4.69
CA SER A 399 -17.22 -31.89 -5.68
C SER A 399 -17.03 -30.49 -5.08
N PRO A 400 -16.40 -29.56 -5.83
CA PRO A 400 -15.66 -28.44 -5.25
C PRO A 400 -16.48 -27.16 -5.22
N LEU A 401 -16.48 -26.49 -4.07
CA LEU A 401 -16.73 -25.06 -3.98
C LEU A 401 -15.63 -24.50 -3.10
N LEU A 402 -14.78 -23.66 -3.70
CA LEU A 402 -13.98 -22.56 -3.14
C LEU A 402 -12.66 -22.44 -3.94
N HIS A 403 -12.65 -21.45 -4.83
CA HIS A 403 -11.47 -20.96 -5.52
C HIS A 403 -11.16 -19.56 -4.96
N LEU A 404 -9.91 -19.33 -4.55
CA LEU A 404 -9.09 -18.14 -4.82
C LEU A 404 -7.68 -18.34 -4.19
N PRO A 405 -6.58 -18.08 -4.92
CA PRO A 405 -5.23 -18.20 -4.38
C PRO A 405 -4.78 -16.91 -3.66
N PHE A 406 -3.91 -17.08 -2.65
CA PHE A 406 -3.13 -16.02 -2.02
C PHE A 406 -2.49 -15.09 -3.05
N GLN A 407 -2.99 -13.87 -3.14
CA GLN A 407 -2.31 -12.78 -3.84
C GLN A 407 -1.30 -12.16 -2.89
N PHE A 408 -0.01 -12.28 -3.23
CA PHE A 408 1.02 -11.40 -2.69
C PHE A 408 0.55 -9.93 -2.87
N PRO A 409 0.48 -9.11 -1.81
CA PRO A 409 0.18 -7.69 -1.95
C PRO A 409 1.30 -7.04 -2.77
N ARG A 410 1.00 -6.88 -4.05
CA ARG A 410 1.79 -6.18 -5.04
C ARG A 410 1.74 -4.66 -4.79
N LEU A 411 2.85 -4.00 -5.14
CA LEU A 411 2.98 -2.58 -5.54
C LEU A 411 3.16 -1.43 -4.52
N GLN A 412 2.73 -1.47 -3.26
CA GLN A 412 2.82 -0.25 -2.44
C GLN A 412 4.23 0.04 -1.88
N ALA A 413 4.99 -1.02 -1.58
CA ALA A 413 6.31 -0.95 -0.96
C ALA A 413 7.42 -0.33 -1.84
N ALA A 414 7.42 -0.65 -3.13
CA ALA A 414 8.47 -0.22 -4.06
C ALA A 414 8.34 1.27 -4.45
N VAL A 415 7.13 1.84 -4.34
CA VAL A 415 6.84 3.25 -4.64
C VAL A 415 7.28 4.17 -3.50
N ALA A 416 7.22 3.70 -2.26
CA ALA A 416 7.62 4.48 -1.08
C ALA A 416 9.12 4.85 -1.05
N LEU A 417 9.98 4.03 -1.69
CA LEU A 417 11.44 4.09 -1.54
C LEU A 417 12.17 5.19 -2.34
N THR A 418 11.50 5.98 -3.20
CA THR A 418 12.25 6.70 -4.27
C THR A 418 11.92 8.18 -4.51
N LEU A 419 11.23 8.89 -3.63
CA LEU A 419 10.89 10.29 -3.90
C LEU A 419 11.24 11.17 -2.67
N ARG A 420 12.24 12.09 -2.80
CA ARG A 420 12.09 13.59 -2.74
C ARG A 420 13.25 14.46 -2.17
N TYR A 421 13.73 15.50 -2.93
CA TYR A 421 14.46 16.69 -2.41
C TYR A 421 14.31 18.05 -3.23
N ARG A 422 14.52 19.18 -2.50
CA ARG A 422 14.33 20.69 -2.61
C ARG A 422 15.17 21.53 -3.63
N SER A 423 15.12 22.88 -3.85
CA SER A 423 14.31 24.13 -3.52
C SER A 423 14.99 25.41 -4.15
N ASN A 424 14.30 26.55 -4.47
CA ASN A 424 14.62 27.96 -4.01
C ASN A 424 13.78 29.14 -4.63
N ARG A 425 13.73 30.27 -3.85
CA ARG A 425 12.95 31.56 -3.84
C ARG A 425 13.01 32.55 -5.05
N VAL A 426 12.03 33.50 -5.14
CA VAL A 426 12.13 35.02 -5.09
C VAL A 426 10.74 35.72 -5.35
N VAL A 427 10.49 36.91 -4.77
CA VAL A 427 9.26 37.78 -4.71
C VAL A 427 9.27 38.91 -5.79
N PRO A 428 8.14 39.53 -6.26
CA PRO A 428 7.50 40.71 -5.60
C PRO A 428 5.96 40.88 -5.81
N ALA A 429 5.40 41.91 -5.15
CA ALA A 429 3.99 42.30 -4.86
C ALA A 429 3.12 42.86 -6.01
N VAL A 430 1.79 43.00 -5.82
CA VAL A 430 0.89 44.17 -6.17
C VAL A 430 -0.53 43.98 -5.59
N ILE A 431 -1.16 45.12 -5.23
CA ILE A 431 -2.40 45.45 -4.48
C ILE A 431 -3.62 45.66 -5.42
N ALA A 432 -4.87 45.42 -4.96
CA ALA A 432 -6.11 46.21 -5.21
C ALA A 432 -7.36 45.40 -4.76
N GLU A 433 -8.06 45.79 -3.69
CA GLU A 433 -9.24 46.68 -3.60
C GLU A 433 -10.61 45.99 -3.81
N GLU A 434 -11.40 46.06 -2.75
CA GLU A 434 -12.75 45.53 -2.53
C GLU A 434 -13.80 46.52 -3.07
N SER A 435 -14.90 46.03 -3.66
CA SER A 435 -16.14 46.80 -3.76
C SER A 435 -17.33 45.92 -3.38
N ALA A 436 -17.95 46.28 -2.27
CA ALA A 436 -19.20 45.75 -1.76
C ALA A 436 -20.40 46.16 -2.64
N ASP A 437 -21.40 45.30 -2.73
CA ASP A 437 -22.80 45.73 -2.58
C ASP A 437 -23.70 44.52 -2.30
N GLY A 438 -24.49 44.66 -1.23
CA GLY A 438 -25.41 43.64 -0.73
C GLY A 438 -26.78 43.72 -1.40
N ALA A 439 -27.33 42.55 -1.74
CA ALA A 439 -28.75 42.38 -2.02
C ALA A 439 -29.23 41.02 -1.48
N THR A 440 -30.28 41.06 -0.67
CA THR A 440 -31.03 39.92 -0.13
C THR A 440 -31.61 39.03 -1.24
N VAL A 441 -31.23 37.75 -1.28
CA VAL A 441 -31.64 36.77 -2.30
C VAL A 441 -32.79 35.89 -1.79
N SER A 442 -33.88 35.82 -2.58
CA SER A 442 -35.07 34.99 -2.36
C SER A 442 -34.77 33.48 -2.42
N ALA A 443 -35.58 32.67 -1.73
CA ALA A 443 -35.53 31.20 -1.75
C ALA A 443 -36.02 30.64 -3.10
N THR A 444 -35.20 30.80 -4.14
CA THR A 444 -35.45 30.27 -5.49
C THR A 444 -34.76 28.93 -5.66
N ASP A 445 -35.43 27.97 -6.31
CA ASP A 445 -34.90 26.65 -6.69
C ASP A 445 -33.79 26.70 -7.77
N ALA A 446 -33.15 27.86 -7.92
CA ALA A 446 -32.04 28.08 -8.84
C ALA A 446 -30.70 27.70 -8.20
N PHE A 447 -29.82 27.15 -9.03
CA PHE A 447 -28.41 26.95 -8.71
C PHE A 447 -27.62 28.16 -9.22
N ASN A 448 -26.73 28.68 -8.38
CA ASN A 448 -25.77 29.70 -8.77
C ASN A 448 -24.35 29.17 -8.52
N LEU A 449 -23.65 28.81 -9.58
CA LEU A 449 -22.37 28.09 -9.51
C LEU A 449 -21.20 29.07 -9.63
N THR A 450 -20.33 29.08 -8.60
CA THR A 450 -19.02 29.76 -8.58
C THR A 450 -17.95 28.83 -7.96
N TYR A 451 -16.95 29.37 -7.25
CA TYR A 451 -16.15 28.61 -6.28
C TYR A 451 -16.95 28.26 -5.00
N LEU A 452 -18.12 28.88 -4.83
CA LEU A 452 -19.19 28.55 -3.89
C LEU A 452 -20.41 28.14 -4.71
N GLU A 453 -20.95 26.95 -4.47
CA GLU A 453 -22.18 26.48 -5.10
C GLU A 453 -23.36 26.95 -4.25
N ALA A 454 -24.18 27.86 -4.78
CA ALA A 454 -25.35 28.37 -4.07
C ALA A 454 -26.64 27.71 -4.58
N VAL A 455 -27.46 27.16 -3.67
CA VAL A 455 -28.69 26.41 -3.98
C VAL A 455 -29.78 26.78 -3.00
N GLY A 456 -30.92 27.32 -3.46
CA GLY A 456 -32.02 27.65 -2.53
C GLY A 456 -31.67 28.69 -1.47
N GLY A 457 -30.61 29.49 -1.70
CA GLY A 457 -30.02 30.40 -0.71
C GLY A 457 -29.04 29.76 0.29
N LEU A 458 -28.76 28.46 0.17
CA LEU A 458 -27.65 27.79 0.85
C LEU A 458 -26.35 28.00 0.05
N SER A 459 -25.28 28.46 0.68
CA SER A 459 -23.96 28.50 0.05
C SER A 459 -23.08 27.32 0.50
N ILE A 460 -22.69 26.46 -0.44
CA ILE A 460 -21.86 25.28 -0.22
C ILE A 460 -20.46 25.55 -0.78
N LEU A 461 -19.44 25.40 0.06
CA LEU A 461 -18.05 25.40 -0.34
C LEU A 461 -17.60 23.96 -0.56
N VAL A 462 -17.29 23.59 -1.81
CA VAL A 462 -16.88 22.23 -2.16
C VAL A 462 -15.35 22.18 -2.35
N ASP A 463 -14.69 21.25 -1.67
CA ASP A 463 -13.26 20.92 -1.85
C ASP A 463 -12.31 22.13 -1.97
N PRO A 464 -12.22 23.00 -0.95
CA PRO A 464 -11.55 24.29 -1.09
C PRO A 464 -10.02 24.17 -1.14
N ILE A 465 -9.44 24.39 -2.31
CA ILE A 465 -8.01 24.73 -2.48
C ILE A 465 -7.87 26.24 -2.64
N LEU A 466 -7.64 26.96 -1.53
CA LEU A 466 -7.62 28.42 -1.48
C LEU A 466 -6.33 28.99 -0.87
N VAL A 467 -5.64 28.23 -0.01
CA VAL A 467 -4.44 28.72 0.71
C VAL A 467 -3.24 27.84 0.43
N GLY A 468 -2.17 28.45 -0.09
CA GLY A 468 -0.95 27.74 -0.46
C GLY A 468 -1.10 26.94 -1.76
N SER A 469 0.01 26.36 -2.21
CA SER A 469 0.00 25.45 -3.36
C SER A 469 -0.46 24.06 -2.96
N LEU A 470 -1.22 23.43 -3.86
CA LEU A 470 -1.52 22.01 -3.82
C LEU A 470 -0.25 21.25 -4.15
N ASP A 471 0.19 20.39 -3.23
CA ASP A 471 1.41 19.62 -3.41
C ASP A 471 1.37 18.19 -2.90
N PHE A 472 0.24 17.70 -2.39
CA PHE A 472 0.14 16.35 -1.84
C PHE A 472 1.17 16.08 -0.75
N GLY A 473 1.51 17.12 0.02
CA GLY A 473 2.55 17.11 1.05
C GLY A 473 3.96 17.25 0.51
N ILE A 474 4.13 17.40 -0.80
CA ILE A 474 5.45 17.45 -1.39
C ILE A 474 5.48 18.19 -2.76
N SER A 475 6.09 19.37 -2.81
CA SER A 475 5.88 20.36 -3.90
C SER A 475 6.70 20.13 -5.18
N TRP A 476 7.85 19.46 -5.16
CA TRP A 476 8.67 19.40 -6.39
C TRP A 476 8.18 18.41 -7.49
N LEU A 477 7.43 17.35 -7.14
CA LEU A 477 6.85 16.37 -8.08
C LEU A 477 5.59 16.95 -8.71
N TYR A 478 4.79 17.63 -7.90
CA TYR A 478 3.58 18.29 -8.31
C TYR A 478 3.38 19.46 -7.35
N GLU A 479 3.50 20.66 -7.88
CA GLU A 479 3.03 21.86 -7.23
C GLU A 479 2.05 22.49 -8.20
N ALA A 480 0.82 22.65 -7.77
CA ALA A 480 -0.18 23.32 -8.55
C ALA A 480 -0.75 24.50 -7.77
N SER A 481 -0.89 25.62 -8.46
CA SER A 481 -1.58 26.81 -7.95
C SER A 481 -2.66 27.22 -8.93
N LYS A 482 -3.83 27.61 -8.43
CA LYS A 482 -4.89 28.12 -9.31
C LYS A 482 -4.39 29.35 -10.06
N LYS A 483 -4.58 29.41 -11.38
CA LYS A 483 -4.07 30.52 -12.21
C LYS A 483 -4.60 31.88 -11.79
N ILE A 484 -5.87 31.92 -11.36
CA ILE A 484 -6.62 33.15 -11.08
C ILE A 484 -6.57 33.54 -9.58
N LEU A 485 -6.26 32.60 -8.67
CA LEU A 485 -6.32 32.80 -7.20
C LEU A 485 -4.96 32.85 -6.50
N LYS A 486 -3.87 33.22 -7.21
CA LYS A 486 -2.49 33.16 -6.67
C LYS A 486 -2.23 33.99 -5.40
N ASN A 487 -3.04 35.02 -5.16
CA ASN A 487 -2.91 35.94 -4.01
C ASN A 487 -4.18 35.97 -3.13
N PHE A 488 -5.07 34.99 -3.27
CA PHE A 488 -6.34 34.97 -2.54
C PHE A 488 -6.09 34.90 -1.03
N GLN A 489 -6.62 35.87 -0.29
CA GLN A 489 -6.58 35.81 1.17
C GLN A 489 -7.85 35.16 1.69
N LEU A 490 -7.71 34.25 2.66
CA LEU A 490 -8.88 33.57 3.22
C LEU A 490 -9.89 34.55 3.85
N SER A 491 -9.48 35.77 4.22
CA SER A 491 -10.39 36.86 4.63
C SER A 491 -11.40 37.24 3.56
N GLU A 492 -11.01 37.21 2.28
CA GLU A 492 -11.82 37.57 1.11
C GLU A 492 -12.88 36.51 0.77
N LEU A 493 -12.81 35.31 1.37
CA LEU A 493 -13.82 34.27 1.21
C LEU A 493 -15.16 34.74 1.81
N PRO A 494 -16.24 34.83 1.01
CA PRO A 494 -17.58 35.15 1.51
C PRO A 494 -18.07 34.15 2.56
N GLU A 495 -19.08 34.53 3.33
CA GLU A 495 -19.72 33.58 4.23
C GLU A 495 -20.39 32.45 3.45
N PHE A 496 -20.26 31.25 3.98
CA PHE A 496 -20.88 30.04 3.44
C PHE A 496 -21.49 29.23 4.59
N ASP A 497 -22.47 28.40 4.26
CA ASP A 497 -23.29 27.70 5.24
C ASP A 497 -22.82 26.26 5.46
N CYS A 498 -22.27 25.63 4.42
CA CYS A 498 -21.82 24.24 4.46
C CYS A 498 -20.47 24.07 3.76
N LEU A 499 -19.56 23.32 4.38
CA LEU A 499 -18.36 22.78 3.73
C LEU A 499 -18.67 21.35 3.26
N LEU A 500 -18.42 21.05 2.00
CA LEU A 500 -18.56 19.72 1.42
C LEU A 500 -17.18 19.19 1.02
N ILE A 501 -16.76 18.06 1.58
CA ILE A 501 -15.49 17.40 1.26
C ILE A 501 -15.77 16.07 0.57
N THR A 502 -15.46 15.99 -0.72
CA THR A 502 -15.83 14.83 -1.53
C THR A 502 -14.92 13.64 -1.32
N GLN A 503 -13.63 13.89 -1.09
CA GLN A 503 -12.60 12.87 -0.95
C GLN A 503 -11.60 13.19 0.15
N SER A 504 -10.86 12.19 0.61
CA SER A 504 -9.81 12.35 1.61
C SER A 504 -8.46 12.83 1.05
N LEU A 505 -8.30 12.88 -0.27
CA LEU A 505 -7.06 13.26 -0.95
C LEU A 505 -6.78 14.78 -0.86
N ASP A 506 -5.51 15.17 -0.94
CA ASP A 506 -5.07 16.56 -0.67
C ASP A 506 -5.60 17.59 -1.69
N ASP A 507 -5.97 17.16 -2.90
CA ASP A 507 -6.64 17.95 -3.93
C ASP A 507 -8.15 18.13 -3.71
N HIS A 508 -8.68 17.55 -2.63
CA HIS A 508 -10.06 17.73 -2.19
C HIS A 508 -10.13 18.19 -0.73
N CYS A 509 -9.46 17.46 0.16
CA CYS A 509 -9.31 17.72 1.59
C CYS A 509 -8.02 18.50 1.92
N HIS A 510 -7.81 19.64 1.26
CA HIS A 510 -6.55 20.39 1.33
C HIS A 510 -6.31 21.00 2.72
N LEU A 511 -5.49 20.34 3.55
CA LEU A 511 -5.29 20.72 4.96
C LEU A 511 -4.72 22.13 5.14
N LYS A 512 -3.94 22.63 4.17
CA LYS A 512 -3.40 24.01 4.21
C LYS A 512 -4.51 25.05 4.10
N THR A 513 -5.60 24.75 3.38
CA THR A 513 -6.82 25.58 3.38
C THR A 513 -7.67 25.33 4.62
N LEU A 514 -7.88 24.06 4.98
CA LEU A 514 -8.86 23.69 6.01
C LEU A 514 -8.46 24.12 7.43
N ARG A 515 -7.17 24.07 7.78
CA ARG A 515 -6.67 24.51 9.11
C ARG A 515 -6.95 25.98 9.43
N PRO A 516 -6.64 26.96 8.56
CA PRO A 516 -7.02 28.34 8.81
C PRO A 516 -8.54 28.55 8.64
N LEU A 517 -9.20 27.81 7.76
CA LEU A 517 -10.66 27.90 7.58
C LEU A 517 -11.42 27.49 8.84
N SER A 518 -11.00 26.42 9.52
CA SER A 518 -11.63 25.99 10.76
C SER A 518 -11.50 26.99 11.90
N LYS A 519 -10.46 27.83 11.86
CA LYS A 519 -10.30 28.97 12.79
C LYS A 519 -11.21 30.14 12.40
N LYS A 520 -11.41 30.40 11.10
CA LYS A 520 -12.29 31.47 10.60
C LYS A 520 -13.77 31.12 10.86
N SER A 521 -14.16 29.87 10.64
CA SER A 521 -15.54 29.39 10.70
C SER A 521 -15.67 28.13 11.57
N PRO A 522 -15.44 28.21 12.90
CA PRO A 522 -15.37 27.02 13.77
C PRO A 522 -16.68 26.24 13.89
N ASN A 523 -17.82 26.90 13.66
CA ASN A 523 -19.15 26.30 13.80
C ASN A 523 -19.76 25.86 12.47
N VAL A 524 -19.01 25.95 11.37
CA VAL A 524 -19.53 25.58 10.05
C VAL A 524 -19.94 24.12 10.02
N LYS A 525 -21.07 23.82 9.37
CA LYS A 525 -21.48 22.45 9.14
C LYS A 525 -20.59 21.86 8.04
N VAL A 526 -20.00 20.71 8.32
CA VAL A 526 -19.16 19.97 7.36
C VAL A 526 -19.87 18.68 7.00
N ILE A 527 -20.00 18.41 5.70
CA ILE A 527 -20.42 17.11 5.18
C ILE A 527 -19.24 16.51 4.43
N ALA A 528 -18.90 15.26 4.72
CA ALA A 528 -17.69 14.66 4.16
C ALA A 528 -17.81 13.15 3.91
N THR A 529 -16.91 12.64 3.07
CA THR A 529 -16.59 11.21 2.98
C THR A 529 -16.09 10.67 4.34
N PRO A 530 -16.49 9.45 4.75
CA PRO A 530 -15.94 8.79 5.94
C PRO A 530 -14.42 8.62 5.91
N ASN A 531 -13.80 8.58 4.72
CA ASN A 531 -12.34 8.48 4.57
C ASN A 531 -11.59 9.71 5.09
N ALA A 532 -12.22 10.89 5.09
CA ALA A 532 -11.61 12.13 5.57
C ALA A 532 -11.66 12.29 7.10
N LYS A 533 -12.21 11.31 7.83
CA LYS A 533 -12.50 11.44 9.26
C LYS A 533 -11.28 11.78 10.12
N THR A 534 -10.17 11.10 9.90
CA THR A 534 -8.92 11.33 10.65
C THR A 534 -8.32 12.71 10.38
N LEU A 535 -8.61 13.29 9.22
CA LEU A 535 -8.14 14.61 8.79
C LEU A 535 -9.03 15.74 9.34
N LEU A 536 -10.34 15.53 9.39
CA LEU A 536 -11.34 16.56 9.71
C LEU A 536 -11.71 16.62 11.20
N ASP A 537 -11.75 15.49 11.91
CA ASP A 537 -12.08 15.45 13.35
C ASP A 537 -11.18 16.38 14.22
N PRO A 538 -9.88 16.56 13.92
CA PRO A 538 -9.04 17.52 14.65
C PRO A 538 -9.31 19.00 14.30
N LEU A 539 -10.02 19.28 13.21
CA LEU A 539 -10.21 20.63 12.68
C LEU A 539 -11.60 21.19 12.96
N PHE A 540 -12.64 20.37 12.84
CA PHE A 540 -14.03 20.81 12.90
C PHE A 540 -14.82 19.98 13.91
N SER A 541 -15.70 20.62 14.68
CA SER A 541 -16.55 19.94 15.66
C SER A 541 -17.92 19.52 15.13
N ASN A 542 -18.37 20.07 14.00
CA ASN A 542 -19.68 19.83 13.41
C ASN A 542 -19.54 19.13 12.05
N VAL A 543 -19.15 17.85 12.07
CA VAL A 543 -18.91 17.04 10.86
C VAL A 543 -19.90 15.88 10.77
N THR A 544 -20.57 15.78 9.63
CA THR A 544 -21.44 14.66 9.25
C THR A 544 -20.76 13.85 8.16
N TYR A 545 -20.33 12.65 8.50
CA TYR A 545 -19.77 11.69 7.54
C TYR A 545 -20.90 10.88 6.90
N LEU A 546 -20.99 10.86 5.57
CA LEU A 546 -22.04 10.14 4.85
C LEU A 546 -21.45 8.97 4.06
N GLU A 547 -21.86 7.74 4.38
CA GLU A 547 -21.60 6.57 3.53
C GLU A 547 -22.47 6.64 2.26
N PRO A 548 -22.05 6.02 1.13
CA PRO A 548 -22.88 5.96 -0.08
C PRO A 548 -24.31 5.49 0.19
N GLY A 549 -25.29 6.25 -0.31
CA GLY A 549 -26.72 6.03 -0.06
C GLY A 549 -27.29 6.79 1.14
N GLN A 550 -26.46 7.30 2.05
CA GLN A 550 -26.90 8.15 3.14
C GLN A 550 -27.12 9.59 2.69
N SER A 551 -27.99 10.30 3.43
CA SER A 551 -28.29 11.70 3.15
C SER A 551 -28.31 12.54 4.43
N SER A 552 -28.08 13.84 4.26
CA SER A 552 -28.20 14.85 5.29
C SER A 552 -28.94 16.06 4.74
N VAL A 553 -29.83 16.62 5.55
CA VAL A 553 -30.50 17.89 5.23
C VAL A 553 -29.69 19.04 5.84
N VAL A 554 -29.45 20.07 5.05
CA VAL A 554 -28.82 21.33 5.49
C VAL A 554 -29.83 22.45 5.38
N GLU A 555 -30.00 23.20 6.47
CA GLU A 555 -30.87 24.36 6.52
C GLU A 555 -30.05 25.62 6.18
N ALA A 556 -30.51 26.37 5.19
CA ALA A 556 -29.93 27.65 4.79
C ALA A 556 -30.33 28.77 5.76
N LYS A 557 -29.60 29.89 5.73
CA LYS A 557 -29.90 31.09 6.56
C LYS A 557 -31.32 31.64 6.34
N ASN A 558 -31.92 31.38 5.17
CA ASN A 558 -33.28 31.79 4.84
C ASN A 558 -34.36 30.76 5.26
N GLY A 559 -33.99 29.67 5.95
CA GLY A 559 -34.88 28.59 6.40
C GLY A 559 -35.16 27.50 5.36
N SER A 560 -34.61 27.61 4.15
CA SER A 560 -34.77 26.57 3.11
C SER A 560 -33.95 25.33 3.44
N GLN A 561 -34.45 24.14 3.08
CA GLN A 561 -33.78 22.87 3.35
C GLN A 561 -33.25 22.25 2.06
N VAL A 562 -31.96 21.96 2.02
CA VAL A 562 -31.30 21.30 0.89
C VAL A 562 -30.91 19.88 1.30
N LEU A 563 -31.28 18.89 0.49
CA LEU A 563 -30.90 17.50 0.73
C LEU A 563 -29.59 17.18 0.02
N ILE A 564 -28.60 16.69 0.76
CA ILE A 564 -27.32 16.23 0.24
C ILE A 564 -27.24 14.73 0.45
N LYS A 565 -27.07 13.96 -0.62
CA LYS A 565 -26.98 12.50 -0.61
C LYS A 565 -25.64 12.06 -1.18
N ALA A 566 -24.92 11.22 -0.44
CA ALA A 566 -23.66 10.64 -0.90
C ALA A 566 -23.90 9.51 -1.91
N THR A 567 -23.06 9.44 -2.93
CA THR A 567 -23.02 8.37 -3.93
C THR A 567 -21.65 7.71 -3.91
N ALA A 568 -21.57 6.46 -4.35
CA ALA A 568 -20.28 5.77 -4.45
C ALA A 568 -19.48 6.31 -5.65
N GLY A 569 -18.33 6.91 -5.35
CA GLY A 569 -17.29 7.29 -6.30
C GLY A 569 -16.19 6.24 -6.39
N PRO A 570 -14.96 6.62 -6.80
CA PRO A 570 -13.88 5.66 -7.02
C PRO A 570 -13.25 5.16 -5.72
N VAL A 571 -12.71 3.95 -5.75
CA VAL A 571 -11.80 3.43 -4.72
C VAL A 571 -10.38 3.85 -5.11
N LEU A 572 -9.85 4.91 -4.47
CA LEU A 572 -8.58 5.54 -4.83
C LEU A 572 -7.36 5.02 -4.05
N GLY A 573 -7.59 4.12 -3.09
CA GLY A 573 -6.53 3.40 -2.38
C GLY A 573 -6.61 1.89 -2.63
N PRO A 574 -6.18 1.05 -1.68
CA PRO A 574 -6.30 -0.39 -1.83
C PRO A 574 -7.73 -0.82 -2.17
N PRO A 575 -7.94 -1.93 -2.89
CA PRO A 575 -9.29 -2.39 -3.30
C PRO A 575 -10.30 -2.57 -2.14
N TRP A 576 -9.81 -2.70 -0.90
CA TRP A 576 -10.61 -2.83 0.32
C TRP A 576 -10.86 -1.49 1.05
N GLN A 577 -10.32 -0.37 0.56
CA GLN A 577 -10.65 0.96 1.07
C GLN A 577 -12.10 1.29 0.67
N ARG A 578 -12.80 2.04 1.54
CA ARG A 578 -14.13 2.56 1.20
C ARG A 578 -14.03 3.43 -0.06
N PRO A 579 -15.03 3.38 -0.97
CA PRO A 579 -15.08 4.32 -2.07
C PRO A 579 -15.11 5.76 -1.53
N GLU A 580 -14.53 6.68 -2.28
CA GLU A 580 -14.79 8.10 -2.07
C GLU A 580 -16.19 8.48 -2.53
N ASN A 581 -16.63 9.71 -2.30
CA ASN A 581 -18.00 10.11 -2.55
C ASN A 581 -18.14 11.03 -3.77
N GLY A 582 -19.18 10.78 -4.57
CA GLY A 582 -19.89 11.83 -5.29
C GLY A 582 -21.08 12.33 -4.46
N TYR A 583 -21.74 13.39 -4.89
CA TYR A 583 -22.90 13.94 -4.16
C TYR A 583 -24.04 14.37 -5.07
N LEU A 584 -25.26 14.00 -4.68
CA LEU A 584 -26.49 14.58 -5.19
C LEU A 584 -26.94 15.70 -4.24
N VAL A 585 -27.19 16.88 -4.79
CA VAL A 585 -27.72 18.05 -4.09
C VAL A 585 -29.09 18.37 -4.66
N VAL A 586 -30.13 18.19 -3.87
CA VAL A 586 -31.52 18.40 -4.29
C VAL A 586 -32.00 19.75 -3.78
N SER A 587 -32.54 20.56 -4.69
CA SER A 587 -33.08 21.89 -4.38
C SER A 587 -34.24 21.81 -3.38
N PRO A 588 -34.54 22.88 -2.61
CA PRO A 588 -35.56 22.83 -1.56
C PRO A 588 -36.95 22.41 -2.01
N GLN A 589 -37.39 22.78 -3.21
CA GLN A 589 -38.68 22.31 -3.76
C GLN A 589 -38.53 21.05 -4.65
N GLY A 590 -37.31 20.51 -4.77
CA GLY A 590 -37.01 19.30 -5.52
C GLY A 590 -37.13 19.45 -7.03
N GLN A 591 -37.22 20.67 -7.56
CA GLN A 591 -37.37 20.91 -9.00
C GLN A 591 -36.07 20.75 -9.77
N LEU A 592 -34.92 20.90 -9.11
CA LEU A 592 -33.59 20.67 -9.71
C LEU A 592 -32.74 19.79 -8.80
N THR A 593 -32.07 18.82 -9.42
CA THR A 593 -31.04 18.01 -8.76
C THR A 593 -29.69 18.20 -9.44
N LEU A 594 -28.67 18.48 -8.63
CA LEU A 594 -27.27 18.57 -9.07
C LEU A 594 -26.52 17.32 -8.66
N TYR A 595 -25.74 16.75 -9.57
CA TYR A 595 -24.76 15.72 -9.28
C TYR A 595 -23.33 16.28 -9.40
N TYR A 596 -22.56 16.17 -8.32
CA TYR A 596 -21.16 16.56 -8.26
C TYR A 596 -20.28 15.31 -8.27
N GLU A 597 -19.44 15.18 -9.31
CA GLU A 597 -18.55 14.03 -9.51
C GLU A 597 -17.13 14.51 -9.87
N PRO A 598 -16.20 14.48 -8.89
CA PRO A 598 -14.87 15.09 -9.03
C PRO A 598 -13.92 14.41 -10.03
N HIS A 599 -14.11 13.14 -10.39
CA HIS A 599 -13.17 12.41 -11.26
C HIS A 599 -13.83 11.77 -12.49
N CYS A 600 -15.13 11.99 -12.68
CA CYS A 600 -15.92 11.30 -13.71
C CYS A 600 -15.81 9.76 -13.54
N SER A 601 -15.75 9.30 -12.30
CA SER A 601 -15.66 7.88 -11.94
C SER A 601 -16.73 7.55 -10.91
N TYR A 602 -17.69 6.72 -11.29
CA TYR A 602 -18.94 6.58 -10.56
C TYR A 602 -19.49 5.15 -10.66
N ASP A 603 -20.23 4.73 -9.64
CA ASP A 603 -20.95 3.47 -9.66
C ASP A 603 -22.19 3.56 -10.57
N LYS A 604 -22.12 2.87 -11.72
CA LYS A 604 -23.19 2.84 -12.73
C LYS A 604 -24.47 2.19 -12.22
N GLU A 605 -24.37 1.16 -11.37
CA GLU A 605 -25.55 0.46 -10.85
C GLU A 605 -26.25 1.29 -9.78
N PHE A 606 -25.48 2.01 -8.97
CA PHE A 606 -26.00 2.96 -8.00
C PHE A 606 -26.70 4.13 -8.72
N LEU A 607 -25.98 4.82 -9.62
CA LEU A 607 -26.51 6.03 -10.29
C LEU A 607 -27.62 5.72 -11.29
N GLY A 608 -27.70 4.51 -11.84
CA GLY A 608 -28.79 4.12 -12.73
C GLY A 608 -30.19 4.16 -12.09
N LYS A 609 -30.27 4.34 -10.77
CA LYS A 609 -31.52 4.51 -10.01
C LYS A 609 -31.80 5.97 -9.63
N GLU A 610 -30.88 6.88 -9.94
CA GLU A 610 -30.93 8.29 -9.57
C GLU A 610 -31.18 9.16 -10.82
N ARG A 611 -31.49 10.44 -10.60
CA ARG A 611 -31.60 11.45 -11.66
C ARG A 611 -30.92 12.74 -11.23
N ALA A 612 -30.35 13.45 -12.18
CA ALA A 612 -29.81 14.79 -11.96
C ALA A 612 -30.00 15.66 -13.20
N ASP A 613 -30.54 16.87 -13.03
CA ASP A 613 -30.69 17.84 -14.11
C ASP A 613 -29.36 18.50 -14.45
N ILE A 614 -28.51 18.71 -13.43
CA ILE A 614 -27.21 19.37 -13.55
C ILE A 614 -26.12 18.36 -13.19
N VAL A 615 -25.10 18.20 -14.02
CA VAL A 615 -23.92 17.38 -13.72
C VAL A 615 -22.67 18.26 -13.75
N ILE A 616 -22.00 18.37 -12.61
CA ILE A 616 -20.66 18.96 -12.50
C ILE A 616 -19.64 17.82 -12.52
N THR A 617 -18.83 17.76 -13.57
CA THR A 617 -17.84 16.69 -13.71
C THR A 617 -16.72 17.07 -14.68
N PRO A 618 -15.53 16.46 -14.59
CA PRO A 618 -14.51 16.58 -15.62
C PRO A 618 -14.99 16.06 -16.98
N VAL A 619 -14.75 16.84 -18.02
CA VAL A 619 -15.10 16.46 -19.41
C VAL A 619 -13.86 16.25 -20.29
N ILE A 620 -12.67 16.59 -19.80
CA ILE A 620 -11.39 16.34 -20.47
C ILE A 620 -10.64 15.30 -19.65
N LYS A 621 -10.13 14.26 -20.32
CA LYS A 621 -9.35 13.23 -19.63
C LYS A 621 -7.98 13.78 -19.26
N GLN A 622 -7.56 13.54 -18.03
CA GLN A 622 -6.17 13.74 -17.62
C GLN A 622 -5.51 12.38 -17.45
N LEU A 623 -4.42 12.19 -18.17
CA LEU A 623 -3.71 10.93 -18.23
C LEU A 623 -2.30 11.12 -17.72
N LEU A 624 -1.85 10.20 -16.88
CA LEU A 624 -0.45 9.87 -16.78
C LEU A 624 -0.16 8.71 -17.75
N PRO A 625 1.11 8.46 -18.11
CA PRO A 625 1.45 7.26 -18.87
C PRO A 625 0.86 6.01 -18.21
N TYR A 626 -0.05 5.34 -18.93
CA TYR A 626 -0.75 4.12 -18.51
C TYR A 626 -1.77 4.24 -17.36
N PHE A 627 -2.13 5.44 -16.91
CA PHE A 627 -3.14 5.64 -15.86
C PHE A 627 -4.05 6.84 -16.17
N THR A 628 -5.36 6.64 -16.04
CA THR A 628 -6.34 7.72 -16.11
C THR A 628 -6.46 8.37 -14.74
N LEU A 629 -5.89 9.56 -14.58
CA LEU A 629 -6.02 10.34 -13.34
C LEU A 629 -7.43 10.89 -13.18
N VAL A 630 -7.97 11.40 -14.28
CA VAL A 630 -9.30 11.99 -14.33
C VAL A 630 -9.95 11.51 -15.62
N SER A 631 -11.10 10.84 -15.49
CA SER A 631 -11.88 10.41 -16.64
C SER A 631 -12.59 11.61 -17.30
N GLY A 632 -13.16 11.41 -18.49
CA GLY A 632 -13.77 12.50 -19.24
C GLY A 632 -14.20 12.03 -20.63
N GLN A 633 -14.51 12.97 -21.52
CA GLN A 633 -14.98 12.69 -22.88
C GLN A 633 -16.17 11.71 -22.90
N GLU A 634 -15.99 10.48 -23.40
CA GLU A 634 -17.04 9.47 -23.50
C GLU A 634 -17.63 9.11 -22.14
N ASP A 635 -16.82 9.06 -21.08
CA ASP A 635 -17.28 8.72 -19.74
C ASP A 635 -18.23 9.80 -19.19
N ALA A 636 -17.94 11.08 -19.47
CA ALA A 636 -18.80 12.19 -19.07
C ALA A 636 -20.13 12.21 -19.85
N VAL A 637 -20.10 11.81 -21.13
CA VAL A 637 -21.34 11.63 -21.93
C VAL A 637 -22.17 10.47 -21.38
N GLN A 638 -21.53 9.35 -21.01
CA GLN A 638 -22.21 8.22 -20.38
C GLN A 638 -22.84 8.61 -19.04
N LEU A 639 -22.15 9.42 -18.23
CA LEU A 639 -22.66 9.92 -16.96
C LEU A 639 -23.90 10.80 -17.17
N ALA A 640 -23.80 11.78 -18.08
CA ALA A 640 -24.90 12.67 -18.42
C ALA A 640 -26.12 11.88 -18.93
N LYS A 641 -25.88 10.85 -19.76
CA LYS A 641 -26.94 9.96 -20.27
C LYS A 641 -27.58 9.13 -19.17
N LEU A 642 -26.77 8.56 -18.27
CA LEU A 642 -27.23 7.75 -17.15
C LEU A 642 -28.16 8.54 -16.21
N LEU A 643 -27.80 9.78 -15.91
CA LEU A 643 -28.55 10.65 -15.00
C LEU A 643 -29.67 11.45 -15.69
N HIS A 644 -29.78 11.36 -17.01
CA HIS A 644 -30.67 12.17 -17.83
C HIS A 644 -30.45 13.69 -17.65
N ALA A 645 -29.18 14.10 -17.64
CA ALA A 645 -28.78 15.48 -17.43
C ALA A 645 -29.27 16.42 -18.53
N LYS A 646 -29.75 17.59 -18.13
CA LYS A 646 -30.10 18.71 -19.03
C LYS A 646 -28.94 19.67 -19.17
N PHE A 647 -28.17 19.85 -18.11
CA PHE A 647 -27.03 20.77 -18.07
C PHE A 647 -25.77 20.03 -17.62
N ILE A 648 -24.71 20.14 -18.42
CA ILE A 648 -23.38 19.65 -18.05
C ILE A 648 -22.52 20.87 -17.81
N VAL A 649 -21.93 20.96 -16.62
CA VAL A 649 -21.01 22.02 -16.24
C VAL A 649 -19.61 21.42 -16.15
N PRO A 650 -18.73 21.67 -17.14
CA PRO A 650 -17.38 21.14 -17.12
C PRO A 650 -16.62 21.62 -15.88
N MET A 651 -16.11 20.66 -15.11
CA MET A 651 -15.25 20.97 -13.98
C MET A 651 -13.85 21.35 -14.49
N ASN A 652 -13.40 22.55 -14.17
CA ASN A 652 -12.12 23.08 -14.65
C ASN A 652 -11.03 23.05 -13.56
N ASN A 653 -11.04 22.02 -12.70
CA ASN A 653 -10.08 21.85 -11.60
C ASN A 653 -8.63 21.74 -12.09
N GLY A 654 -8.42 21.41 -13.37
CA GLY A 654 -7.11 21.34 -14.01
C GLY A 654 -6.54 22.68 -14.49
N ASP A 655 -7.27 23.80 -14.38
CA ASP A 655 -6.76 25.13 -14.79
C ASP A 655 -5.83 25.73 -13.72
N MET A 656 -4.74 25.02 -13.48
CA MET A 656 -3.71 25.35 -12.52
C MET A 656 -2.41 25.64 -13.25
N ASP A 657 -1.61 26.56 -12.73
CA ASP A 657 -0.19 26.61 -13.05
C ASP A 657 0.47 25.49 -12.26
N SER A 658 0.68 24.37 -12.95
CA SER A 658 1.35 23.20 -12.41
C SER A 658 2.82 23.21 -12.80
N LYS A 659 3.68 22.83 -11.84
CA LYS A 659 5.12 22.67 -12.01
C LYS A 659 5.54 21.38 -11.30
N GLY A 660 6.69 20.86 -11.71
CA GLY A 660 7.21 19.60 -11.19
C GLY A 660 7.10 18.45 -12.17
N LEU A 661 7.65 17.30 -11.78
CA LEU A 661 7.85 16.16 -12.67
C LEU A 661 6.51 15.58 -13.18
N LEU A 662 5.50 15.38 -12.32
CA LEU A 662 4.18 14.87 -12.73
C LEU A 662 3.45 15.85 -13.64
N ALA A 663 3.58 17.15 -13.42
CA ALA A 663 2.97 18.16 -14.28
C ALA A 663 3.44 18.02 -15.75
N SER A 664 4.69 17.61 -15.97
CA SER A 664 5.23 17.37 -17.32
C SER A 664 4.81 16.04 -17.96
N LEU A 665 4.30 15.10 -17.16
CA LEU A 665 3.85 13.78 -17.60
C LEU A 665 2.34 13.70 -17.79
N ILE A 666 1.59 14.66 -17.23
CA ILE A 666 0.15 14.74 -17.41
C ILE A 666 -0.13 15.23 -18.83
N SER A 667 -0.73 14.35 -19.63
CA SER A 667 -1.30 14.70 -20.93
C SER A 667 -2.81 14.84 -20.82
N ALA A 668 -3.36 15.84 -21.50
CA ALA A 668 -4.81 15.97 -21.67
C ALA A 668 -5.25 15.25 -22.95
N GLU A 669 -6.33 14.48 -22.88
CA GLU A 669 -6.97 13.87 -24.04
C GLU A 669 -8.39 14.42 -24.22
N GLY A 670 -8.66 14.89 -25.44
CA GLY A 670 -9.91 15.54 -25.80
C GLY A 670 -9.93 17.05 -25.56
N THR A 671 -11.03 17.68 -25.97
CA THR A 671 -11.28 19.12 -25.84
C THR A 671 -12.73 19.36 -25.44
N ILE A 672 -13.07 20.57 -25.03
CA ILE A 672 -14.48 20.98 -24.85
C ILE A 672 -15.26 20.84 -26.15
N GLY A 673 -14.65 21.18 -27.29
CA GLY A 673 -15.27 21.08 -28.60
C GLY A 673 -15.63 19.63 -28.97
N SER A 674 -14.68 18.70 -28.82
CA SER A 674 -14.92 17.28 -29.07
C SER A 674 -15.95 16.70 -28.10
N PHE A 675 -15.94 17.13 -26.84
CA PHE A 675 -16.96 16.74 -25.87
C PHE A 675 -18.36 17.21 -26.27
N LYS A 676 -18.53 18.49 -26.65
CA LYS A 676 -19.82 19.02 -27.14
C LYS A 676 -20.32 18.26 -28.36
N GLU A 677 -19.42 17.90 -29.28
CA GLU A 677 -19.77 17.11 -30.45
C GLU A 677 -20.26 15.70 -30.05
N LEU A 678 -19.55 15.00 -29.16
CA LEU A 678 -19.98 13.69 -28.65
C LEU A 678 -21.31 13.78 -27.90
N LEU A 679 -21.49 14.80 -27.04
CA LEU A 679 -22.71 15.01 -26.28
C LEU A 679 -23.90 15.28 -27.20
N SER A 680 -23.78 16.16 -28.18
CA SER A 680 -24.89 16.48 -29.10
C SER A 680 -25.34 15.29 -29.96
N ARG A 681 -24.48 14.30 -30.17
CA ARG A 681 -24.84 13.04 -30.86
C ARG A 681 -25.61 12.08 -29.95
N GLU A 682 -25.24 11.99 -28.67
CA GLU A 682 -25.79 11.00 -27.72
C GLU A 682 -26.95 11.55 -26.87
N LEU A 683 -26.94 12.85 -26.56
CA LEU A 683 -27.89 13.57 -25.73
C LEU A 683 -28.17 14.98 -26.33
N PRO A 684 -28.92 15.09 -27.44
CA PRO A 684 -29.09 16.34 -28.19
C PRO A 684 -29.73 17.49 -27.39
N GLU A 685 -30.58 17.15 -26.41
CA GLU A 685 -31.30 18.10 -25.55
C GLU A 685 -30.43 18.66 -24.41
N ALA A 686 -29.23 18.11 -24.21
CA ALA A 686 -28.35 18.52 -23.12
C ALA A 686 -27.43 19.68 -23.54
N VAL A 687 -27.29 20.65 -22.65
CA VAL A 687 -26.52 21.88 -22.88
C VAL A 687 -25.27 21.88 -22.03
N VAL A 688 -24.12 22.14 -22.65
CA VAL A 688 -22.86 22.37 -21.93
C VAL A 688 -22.76 23.83 -21.53
N LEU A 689 -22.67 24.11 -20.22
CA LEU A 689 -22.52 25.45 -19.66
C LEU A 689 -21.08 25.62 -19.17
N GLU A 690 -20.30 26.49 -19.80
CA GLU A 690 -18.91 26.75 -19.43
C GLU A 690 -18.82 27.89 -18.41
N PRO A 691 -18.53 27.60 -17.13
CA PRO A 691 -18.47 28.63 -16.10
C PRO A 691 -17.23 29.53 -16.31
N THR A 692 -17.39 30.83 -16.11
CA THR A 692 -16.27 31.77 -16.05
C THR A 692 -15.87 31.98 -14.59
N PRO A 693 -14.60 31.74 -14.19
CA PRO A 693 -14.18 31.91 -12.80
C PRO A 693 -14.51 33.30 -12.25
N GLY A 694 -15.14 33.34 -11.07
CA GLY A 694 -15.57 34.58 -10.41
C GLY A 694 -16.87 35.19 -10.95
N VAL A 695 -17.45 34.64 -12.02
CA VAL A 695 -18.75 35.06 -12.56
C VAL A 695 -19.81 34.03 -12.17
N PRO A 696 -20.89 34.42 -11.46
CA PRO A 696 -21.93 33.49 -11.06
C PRO A 696 -22.72 32.93 -12.27
N LEU A 697 -22.77 31.60 -12.40
CA LEU A 697 -23.56 30.89 -13.42
C LEU A 697 -24.92 30.49 -12.84
N ASN A 698 -25.98 31.18 -13.25
CA ASN A 698 -27.34 30.90 -12.81
C ASN A 698 -28.02 29.84 -13.68
N ILE A 699 -28.55 28.80 -13.04
CA ILE A 699 -29.35 27.74 -13.66
C ILE A 699 -30.68 27.69 -12.92
N SER A 700 -31.78 27.97 -13.62
CA SER A 700 -33.14 27.92 -13.08
C SER A 700 -33.94 26.79 -13.73
N PRO A 701 -35.01 26.28 -13.06
CA PRO A 701 -35.93 25.35 -13.68
C PRO A 701 -36.47 25.90 -15.00
N SER A 702 -36.62 25.05 -16.01
CA SER A 702 -37.28 25.43 -17.26
C SER A 702 -38.72 25.87 -16.98
N SER A 703 -39.15 27.00 -17.52
CA SER A 703 -40.48 27.60 -17.33
C SER A 703 -41.67 26.77 -17.83
N ASP A 704 -41.43 25.56 -18.34
CA ASP A 704 -42.46 24.65 -18.89
C ASP A 704 -42.98 23.61 -17.89
N GLN A 705 -42.67 23.75 -16.59
CA GLN A 705 -43.23 22.90 -15.51
C GLN A 705 -43.66 23.71 -14.27
N ALA A 706 -44.38 24.80 -14.49
CA ALA A 706 -45.17 25.46 -13.43
C ALA A 706 -46.59 24.90 -13.40
#